data_AF-A0A1I3BMH0-F1
#
_entry.id   AF-A0A1I3BMH0-F1
#
_cell.length_a   1.000
_cell.length_b   1.000
_cell.length_c   1.000
_cell.angle_alpha   90.00
_cell.angle_beta   90.00
_cell.angle_gamma   90.00
#
_symmetry.space_group_name_H-M   'P 1'
#
loop_
_entity.id
_entity.type
_entity.pdbx_description
1 polymer ?
#
loop_
_entity_poly.entity_id
_entity_poly.type
_entity_poly.pdbx_seq_one_letter_code
_entity_poly.pdbx_strand_id
1 'polypeptide(L)'
;MTYPELEEALADALIAAIPNAGPGRAAAPGEGPGAGGLAAPPPAAGPGPEAALRAVLASQALEALIDALPYYADPAYVSQFRAGLANLAEINLPNDKIAPQPSESGFGYYNSYSYNGPYSGYRHAFFTNVGGSAAAAAIGPGLQAANPGITAAWWGGYGLALLTDAARARAGFDVDSGRLAGAMGDADRALRGSMWAASLGMIRGGWAPTTNAWAQLQAAGGLEEARAELAAGICSAGFIANINEALSMGGDSTNAAAWFLYHNWILVALLGGDPDAVIAAAQAAGMDVPEELAPGTWRSGYTAWYAALNGEDVAAQAGGRLVEGMPERSTLIVSGSYFPIDSNVTADKGYSLSLGVWGPLNRYYQPPSSCFADGAGVLMADLSVKAIETVVEGDAVWTPQGPRRVALVERPLSRRALARIAGLALGATEGHPLRRPEDGGPRYAALNAWSLHDGVPTMAESGVVELSPGVTLAAVDRQGRPQPFQVEEMSVEPARPEGEEVRVHDLLLENWERDRPAYYVGGPDLFVAAEAESSDPLREPKASLTLLSALAHAVPASRASLAAPHLQAPALVRRLPAADAFDAARRAAWSAAGGVRAAAPSIPGPEFYMTDGAWEPHATLLEAQLLRRFARTWRRFLATGWRDETPGRAPGDRLTVLVHDLELAGDAPVEAGAPAVLRLAVQDHGLHPETGLARELRAEPRADRRWHPRFDALLDFGPFAPSPDAALEIAWMVAGRPAARLRLPVGGAQAGAPSREHFLVSPEGAPLGRIALDLGWRGAPARRAEARRRAEWTPARARAAALALGDALGRSLAEAAGETRARGRPPADP
;
A
#
# COMPACT_ATOMS: atom_id res chain seq x y z
N MET A 1 -56.86 -13.93 19.29
CA MET A 1 -56.35 -12.88 20.18
C MET A 1 -56.05 -11.68 19.32
N THR A 2 -56.86 -10.63 19.44
CA THR A 2 -56.60 -9.34 18.79
C THR A 2 -55.48 -8.61 19.56
N TYR A 3 -54.81 -7.64 18.93
CA TYR A 3 -53.71 -6.88 19.55
C TYR A 3 -54.08 -6.26 20.93
N PRO A 4 -55.31 -5.73 21.13
CA PRO A 4 -55.76 -5.25 22.44
C PRO A 4 -55.90 -6.36 23.50
N GLU A 5 -56.35 -7.55 23.10
CA GLU A 5 -56.48 -8.71 24.00
C GLU A 5 -55.10 -9.26 24.43
N LEU A 6 -54.06 -9.04 23.61
CA LEU A 6 -52.68 -9.40 23.94
C LEU A 6 -52.07 -8.39 24.94
N GLU A 7 -52.37 -7.10 24.81
CA GLU A 7 -51.92 -6.05 25.75
C GLU A 7 -52.56 -6.23 27.14
N GLU A 8 -53.86 -6.54 27.19
CA GLU A 8 -54.58 -6.77 28.45
C GLU A 8 -54.07 -8.05 29.16
N ALA A 9 -53.83 -9.12 28.41
CA ALA A 9 -53.26 -10.36 28.96
C ALA A 9 -51.80 -10.21 29.43
N LEU A 10 -50.99 -9.36 28.77
CA LEU A 10 -49.61 -9.07 29.18
C LEU A 10 -49.57 -8.18 30.44
N ALA A 11 -50.47 -7.20 30.53
CA ALA A 11 -50.60 -6.33 31.69
C ALA A 11 -51.02 -7.12 32.94
N ASP A 12 -51.98 -8.03 32.82
CA ASP A 12 -52.42 -8.90 33.91
C ASP A 12 -51.34 -9.89 34.36
N ALA A 13 -50.55 -10.43 33.42
CA ALA A 13 -49.42 -11.31 33.74
C ALA A 13 -48.26 -10.57 34.43
N LEU A 14 -48.00 -9.31 34.07
CA LEU A 14 -46.97 -8.46 34.70
C LEU A 14 -47.39 -7.99 36.11
N ILE A 15 -48.67 -7.68 36.31
CA ILE A 15 -49.22 -7.34 37.64
C ILE A 15 -49.14 -8.56 38.59
N ALA A 16 -49.35 -9.77 38.08
CA ALA A 16 -49.25 -11.00 38.87
C ALA A 16 -47.81 -11.39 39.26
N ALA A 17 -46.79 -10.86 38.58
CA ALA A 17 -45.38 -11.17 38.82
C ALA A 17 -44.69 -10.31 39.89
N ILE A 18 -45.37 -9.28 40.42
CA ILE A 18 -44.86 -8.46 41.52
C ILE A 18 -45.02 -9.24 42.85
N PRO A 19 -43.94 -9.51 43.62
CA PRO A 19 -44.05 -10.30 44.85
C PRO A 19 -44.89 -9.56 45.90
N ASN A 20 -46.08 -10.10 46.22
CA ASN A 20 -46.86 -9.69 47.38
C ASN A 20 -46.08 -9.98 48.67
N ALA A 21 -45.68 -8.92 49.39
CA ALA A 21 -45.25 -9.05 50.77
C ALA A 21 -46.40 -9.66 51.61
N GLY A 22 -46.20 -10.87 52.11
CA GLY A 22 -47.22 -11.63 52.83
C GLY A 22 -47.69 -10.98 54.14
N PRO A 23 -48.84 -11.42 54.68
CA PRO A 23 -49.47 -10.81 55.85
C PRO A 23 -48.76 -11.24 57.15
N GLY A 24 -48.12 -10.27 57.82
CA GLY A 24 -47.60 -10.42 59.17
C GLY A 24 -48.72 -10.46 60.21
N ARG A 25 -48.69 -11.49 61.05
CA ARG A 25 -49.61 -11.80 62.16
C ARG A 25 -49.82 -10.63 63.14
N ALA A 26 -51.07 -10.50 63.58
CA ALA A 26 -51.50 -9.66 64.69
C ALA A 26 -50.87 -10.06 66.04
N ALA A 27 -50.47 -9.04 66.82
CA ALA A 27 -50.32 -9.10 68.27
C ALA A 27 -50.97 -7.85 68.90
N ALA A 28 -51.55 -8.05 70.08
CA ALA A 28 -52.53 -7.22 70.79
C ALA A 28 -52.03 -5.84 71.29
N PRO A 29 -52.92 -4.95 71.78
CA PRO A 29 -52.64 -3.52 71.97
C PRO A 29 -52.05 -3.23 73.37
N GLY A 30 -51.10 -2.30 73.40
CA GLY A 30 -50.62 -1.64 74.62
C GLY A 30 -50.79 -0.14 74.48
N GLU A 31 -51.58 0.46 75.36
CA GLU A 31 -51.80 1.91 75.47
C GLU A 31 -50.54 2.64 75.94
N GLY A 32 -50.31 3.84 75.40
CA GLY A 32 -49.31 4.79 75.90
C GLY A 32 -49.27 6.07 75.04
N PRO A 33 -49.45 7.28 75.60
CA PRO A 33 -49.68 8.49 74.81
C PRO A 33 -48.40 9.27 74.50
N GLY A 34 -48.36 9.87 73.31
CA GLY A 34 -47.82 11.20 73.08
C GLY A 34 -46.34 11.33 72.72
N ALA A 35 -46.06 11.72 71.48
CA ALA A 35 -45.08 12.75 71.13
C ALA A 35 -45.28 13.15 69.66
N GLY A 36 -45.41 14.46 69.41
CA GLY A 36 -45.56 15.01 68.07
C GLY A 36 -44.30 14.78 67.23
N GLY A 37 -44.49 14.20 66.05
CA GLY A 37 -43.48 14.10 65.00
C GLY A 37 -44.02 14.75 63.74
N LEU A 38 -43.25 15.70 63.21
CA LEU A 38 -43.48 16.36 61.92
C LEU A 38 -43.76 15.30 60.85
N ALA A 39 -44.89 15.44 60.13
CA ALA A 39 -45.26 14.56 59.04
C ALA A 39 -44.14 14.52 58.00
N ALA A 40 -43.55 13.34 57.80
CA ALA A 40 -42.68 13.09 56.67
C ALA A 40 -43.46 13.42 55.39
N PRO A 41 -42.85 14.09 54.40
CA PRO A 41 -43.49 14.28 53.10
C PRO A 41 -43.90 12.92 52.55
N PRO A 42 -45.07 12.80 51.89
CA PRO A 42 -45.49 11.55 51.30
C PRO A 42 -44.37 11.03 50.39
N PRO A 43 -44.07 9.72 50.40
CA PRO A 43 -43.08 9.15 49.50
C PRO A 43 -43.42 9.62 48.09
N ALA A 44 -42.43 10.17 47.38
CA ALA A 44 -42.60 10.62 46.02
C ALA A 44 -43.35 9.53 45.25
N ALA A 45 -44.48 9.88 44.64
CA ALA A 45 -45.27 8.93 43.87
C ALA A 45 -44.32 8.24 42.89
N GLY A 46 -44.21 6.91 43.02
CA GLY A 46 -43.35 6.12 42.15
C GLY A 46 -43.69 6.39 40.68
N PRO A 47 -42.76 6.10 39.76
CA PRO A 47 -43.03 6.23 38.33
C PRO A 47 -44.36 5.52 38.02
N GLY A 48 -45.27 6.21 37.32
CA GLY A 48 -46.54 5.60 36.92
C GLY A 48 -46.30 4.29 36.16
N PRO A 49 -47.28 3.36 36.14
CA PRO A 49 -47.11 2.03 35.54
C PRO A 49 -46.62 2.07 34.09
N GLU A 50 -46.98 3.09 33.32
CA GLU A 50 -46.47 3.32 31.96
C GLU A 50 -44.97 3.66 31.93
N ALA A 51 -44.50 4.49 32.85
CA ALA A 51 -43.08 4.84 32.97
C ALA A 51 -42.25 3.65 33.48
N ALA A 52 -42.80 2.85 34.40
CA ALA A 52 -42.18 1.62 34.87
C ALA A 52 -42.06 0.57 33.75
N LEU A 53 -43.13 0.37 32.96
CA LEU A 53 -43.11 -0.51 31.79
C LEU A 53 -42.11 -0.03 30.74
N ARG A 54 -42.06 1.27 30.46
CA ARG A 54 -41.10 1.87 29.53
C ARG A 54 -39.65 1.64 29.98
N ALA A 55 -39.36 1.81 31.26
CA ALA A 55 -38.02 1.55 31.80
C ALA A 55 -37.62 0.08 31.67
N VAL A 56 -38.53 -0.87 31.93
CA VAL A 56 -38.27 -2.31 31.75
C VAL A 56 -38.01 -2.65 30.28
N LEU A 57 -38.81 -2.12 29.36
CA LEU A 57 -38.63 -2.35 27.93
C LEU A 57 -37.33 -1.71 27.41
N ALA A 58 -36.97 -0.54 27.91
CA ALA A 58 -35.71 0.13 27.57
C ALA A 58 -34.49 -0.66 28.06
N SER A 59 -34.55 -1.19 29.28
CA SER A 59 -33.50 -2.05 29.87
C SER A 59 -33.29 -3.32 29.03
N GLN A 60 -34.37 -4.05 28.72
CA GLN A 60 -34.30 -5.24 27.86
C GLN A 60 -33.75 -4.95 26.46
N ALA A 61 -34.15 -3.81 25.87
CA ALA A 61 -33.66 -3.40 24.56
C ALA A 61 -32.20 -2.92 24.59
N LEU A 62 -31.74 -2.33 25.71
CA LEU A 62 -30.34 -2.00 25.94
C LEU A 62 -29.47 -3.26 26.06
N GLU A 63 -29.91 -4.25 26.84
CA GLU A 63 -29.23 -5.55 26.95
C GLU A 63 -29.09 -6.19 25.57
N ALA A 64 -30.17 -6.25 24.80
CA ALA A 64 -30.14 -6.77 23.43
C ALA A 64 -29.17 -6.01 22.51
N LEU A 65 -29.02 -4.68 22.71
CA LEU A 65 -28.08 -3.86 21.95
C LEU A 65 -26.62 -4.14 22.34
N ILE A 66 -26.34 -4.34 23.63
CA ILE A 66 -25.01 -4.71 24.14
C ILE A 66 -24.62 -6.10 23.64
N ASP A 67 -25.54 -7.08 23.71
CA ASP A 67 -25.33 -8.45 23.23
C ASP A 67 -25.14 -8.52 21.71
N ALA A 68 -25.69 -7.54 20.97
CA ALA A 68 -25.53 -7.44 19.53
C ALA A 68 -24.21 -6.79 19.09
N LEU A 69 -23.43 -6.22 20.02
CA LEU A 69 -22.14 -5.62 19.70
C LEU A 69 -21.19 -6.65 19.05
N PRO A 70 -20.37 -6.23 18.08
CA PRO A 70 -19.37 -7.12 17.52
C PRO A 70 -18.35 -7.51 18.59
N TYR A 71 -17.97 -8.79 18.64
CA TYR A 71 -16.88 -9.23 19.51
C TYR A 71 -15.53 -8.79 18.94
N TYR A 72 -14.50 -8.81 19.79
CA TYR A 72 -13.15 -8.43 19.37
C TYR A 72 -12.66 -9.32 18.22
N ALA A 73 -12.15 -8.68 17.17
CA ALA A 73 -11.68 -9.32 15.95
C ALA A 73 -12.75 -10.08 15.14
N ASP A 74 -14.04 -9.76 15.32
CA ASP A 74 -15.14 -10.27 14.47
C ASP A 74 -14.86 -10.00 12.98
N PRO A 75 -14.59 -11.04 12.16
CA PRO A 75 -14.20 -10.84 10.77
C PRO A 75 -15.29 -10.23 9.90
N ALA A 76 -16.58 -10.39 10.22
CA ALA A 76 -17.72 -9.96 9.39
C ALA A 76 -18.00 -8.51 9.68
N TYR A 77 -17.95 -8.13 10.96
CA TYR A 77 -18.00 -6.72 11.32
C TYR A 77 -16.85 -5.96 10.66
N VAL A 78 -15.61 -6.47 10.78
CA VAL A 78 -14.44 -5.82 10.17
C VAL A 78 -14.54 -5.79 8.65
N SER A 79 -14.94 -6.90 8.01
CA SER A 79 -15.15 -6.98 6.56
C SER A 79 -16.22 -6.00 6.08
N GLN A 80 -17.38 -5.97 6.74
CA GLN A 80 -18.48 -5.07 6.40
C GLN A 80 -18.15 -3.59 6.66
N PHE A 81 -17.44 -3.29 7.75
CA PHE A 81 -16.94 -1.96 8.05
C PHE A 81 -16.00 -1.47 6.92
N ARG A 82 -15.02 -2.29 6.54
CA ARG A 82 -14.09 -1.98 5.44
C ARG A 82 -14.81 -1.87 4.10
N ALA A 83 -15.72 -2.78 3.80
CA ALA A 83 -16.51 -2.77 2.58
C ALA A 83 -17.38 -1.50 2.49
N GLY A 84 -17.91 -1.01 3.62
CA GLY A 84 -18.62 0.27 3.69
C GLY A 84 -17.72 1.45 3.31
N LEU A 85 -16.48 1.51 3.82
CA LEU A 85 -15.51 2.54 3.47
C LEU A 85 -15.03 2.44 2.02
N ALA A 86 -14.72 1.22 1.54
CA ALA A 86 -14.32 0.97 0.16
C ALA A 86 -15.45 1.38 -0.81
N ASN A 87 -16.70 1.04 -0.48
CA ASN A 87 -17.85 1.41 -1.28
C ASN A 87 -18.07 2.94 -1.35
N LEU A 88 -17.78 3.70 -0.28
CA LEU A 88 -17.74 5.17 -0.35
C LEU A 88 -16.69 5.66 -1.37
N ALA A 89 -15.52 5.04 -1.43
CA ALA A 89 -14.49 5.37 -2.41
C ALA A 89 -14.92 5.01 -3.85
N GLU A 90 -15.56 3.86 -4.05
CA GLU A 90 -16.03 3.35 -5.34
C GLU A 90 -17.15 4.23 -5.94
N ILE A 91 -18.17 4.58 -5.15
CA ILE A 91 -19.33 5.35 -5.65
C ILE A 91 -18.99 6.82 -5.93
N ASN A 92 -17.95 7.35 -5.27
CA ASN A 92 -17.49 8.73 -5.45
C ASN A 92 -16.32 8.85 -6.43
N LEU A 93 -15.83 7.74 -7.02
CA LEU A 93 -14.80 7.81 -8.06
C LEU A 93 -15.30 8.66 -9.25
N PRO A 94 -14.51 9.62 -9.75
CA PRO A 94 -14.88 10.39 -10.94
C PRO A 94 -15.14 9.48 -12.14
N ASN A 95 -16.22 9.74 -12.88
CA ASN A 95 -16.54 9.01 -14.12
C ASN A 95 -16.01 9.74 -15.36
N ASP A 96 -14.75 10.18 -15.29
CA ASP A 96 -14.08 10.87 -16.40
C ASP A 96 -14.02 9.95 -17.63
N LYS A 97 -14.01 10.56 -18.83
CA LYS A 97 -13.97 9.83 -20.09
C LYS A 97 -12.69 9.01 -20.20
N ILE A 98 -12.84 7.78 -20.67
CA ILE A 98 -11.70 6.87 -20.90
C ILE A 98 -10.89 7.39 -22.09
N ALA A 99 -9.61 7.67 -21.83
CA ALA A 99 -8.70 8.12 -22.87
C ALA A 99 -8.18 6.93 -23.70
N PRO A 100 -8.22 7.02 -25.04
CA PRO A 100 -7.54 6.03 -25.88
C PRO A 100 -6.02 6.15 -25.73
N GLN A 101 -5.29 5.20 -26.31
CA GLN A 101 -3.84 5.27 -26.45
C GLN A 101 -3.42 6.62 -27.09
N PRO A 102 -2.31 7.21 -26.64
CA PRO A 102 -1.75 8.39 -27.29
C PRO A 102 -1.51 8.13 -28.78
N SER A 103 -1.79 9.12 -29.63
CA SER A 103 -1.46 9.03 -31.05
C SER A 103 0.03 8.75 -31.26
N GLU A 104 0.35 7.93 -32.24
CA GLU A 104 1.71 7.60 -32.64
C GLU A 104 2.00 8.20 -34.02
N SER A 105 3.19 8.73 -34.24
CA SER A 105 3.61 9.21 -35.56
C SER A 105 5.04 8.82 -35.86
N GLY A 106 5.36 8.65 -37.13
CA GLY A 106 6.69 8.30 -37.61
C GLY A 106 6.90 8.75 -39.04
N PHE A 107 8.03 8.37 -39.64
CA PHE A 107 8.35 8.78 -41.00
C PHE A 107 7.30 8.23 -41.98
N GLY A 108 6.47 9.13 -42.53
CA GLY A 108 5.44 8.78 -43.50
C GLY A 108 4.15 8.19 -42.92
N TYR A 109 3.91 8.24 -41.60
CA TYR A 109 2.61 7.84 -41.04
C TYR A 109 2.21 8.59 -39.77
N TYR A 110 0.90 8.67 -39.53
CA TYR A 110 0.26 9.15 -38.31
C TYR A 110 -0.87 8.20 -37.94
N ASN A 111 -0.88 7.70 -36.71
CA ASN A 111 -1.93 6.82 -36.20
C ASN A 111 -2.59 7.47 -34.99
N SER A 112 -3.90 7.69 -35.06
CA SER A 112 -4.69 8.17 -33.93
C SER A 112 -5.64 7.09 -33.42
N TYR A 113 -5.91 7.11 -32.12
CA TYR A 113 -6.80 6.15 -31.48
C TYR A 113 -8.04 6.85 -30.93
N SER A 114 -9.16 6.15 -30.95
CA SER A 114 -10.40 6.57 -30.30
C SER A 114 -10.99 5.41 -29.51
N TYR A 115 -11.42 5.68 -28.29
CA TYR A 115 -12.06 4.68 -27.45
C TYR A 115 -13.44 4.34 -28.03
N ASN A 116 -13.71 3.06 -28.28
CA ASN A 116 -14.99 2.57 -28.81
C ASN A 116 -15.59 1.43 -27.96
N GLY A 117 -15.12 1.28 -26.72
CA GLY A 117 -15.65 0.30 -25.78
C GLY A 117 -17.00 0.71 -25.17
N PRO A 118 -17.59 -0.17 -24.33
CA PRO A 118 -18.98 -0.01 -23.86
C PRO A 118 -19.14 0.94 -22.67
N TYR A 119 -18.06 1.45 -22.08
CA TYR A 119 -18.11 2.23 -20.83
C TYR A 119 -18.11 3.72 -21.09
N SER A 120 -18.92 4.45 -20.32
CA SER A 120 -19.03 5.90 -20.42
C SER A 120 -17.87 6.65 -19.76
N GLY A 121 -17.13 5.99 -18.86
CA GLY A 121 -16.04 6.57 -18.09
C GLY A 121 -15.37 5.56 -17.16
N TYR A 122 -14.33 5.97 -16.43
CA TYR A 122 -13.54 5.08 -15.57
C TYR A 122 -14.34 4.43 -14.44
N ARG A 123 -15.18 5.18 -13.73
CA ARG A 123 -16.07 4.60 -12.70
C ARG A 123 -17.00 3.57 -13.31
N HIS A 124 -17.60 3.83 -14.46
CA HIS A 124 -18.45 2.85 -15.13
C HIS A 124 -17.64 1.62 -15.56
N ALA A 125 -16.40 1.77 -16.01
CA ALA A 125 -15.54 0.65 -16.40
C ALA A 125 -15.15 -0.24 -15.22
N PHE A 126 -14.68 0.32 -14.11
CA PHE A 126 -14.18 -0.47 -12.97
C PHE A 126 -15.27 -0.83 -11.97
N PHE A 127 -16.26 0.02 -11.76
CA PHE A 127 -17.29 -0.17 -10.74
C PHE A 127 -18.69 -0.17 -11.37
N THR A 128 -18.83 -0.92 -12.48
CA THR A 128 -20.11 -1.10 -13.17
C THR A 128 -21.16 -1.61 -12.18
N ASN A 129 -22.30 -0.93 -12.08
CA ASN A 129 -23.42 -1.28 -11.19
C ASN A 129 -23.11 -1.24 -9.68
N VAL A 130 -22.01 -0.63 -9.25
CA VAL A 130 -21.74 -0.42 -7.82
C VAL A 130 -22.58 0.76 -7.31
N GLY A 131 -23.60 0.43 -6.52
CA GLY A 131 -24.43 1.37 -5.77
C GLY A 131 -23.93 1.59 -4.34
N GLY A 132 -24.54 2.54 -3.64
CA GLY A 132 -24.27 2.76 -2.21
C GLY A 132 -24.81 1.61 -1.37
N SER A 133 -23.93 0.97 -0.60
CA SER A 133 -24.30 -0.06 0.37
C SER A 133 -24.94 0.55 1.62
N ALA A 134 -25.68 -0.27 2.39
CA ALA A 134 -26.24 0.17 3.66
C ALA A 134 -25.15 0.64 4.65
N ALA A 135 -24.01 -0.06 4.69
CA ALA A 135 -22.87 0.32 5.51
C ALA A 135 -22.31 1.69 5.09
N ALA A 136 -22.07 1.91 3.78
CA ALA A 136 -21.61 3.19 3.26
C ALA A 136 -22.58 4.34 3.59
N ALA A 137 -23.88 4.11 3.40
CA ALA A 137 -24.92 5.09 3.72
C ALA A 137 -24.98 5.44 5.21
N ALA A 138 -24.69 4.47 6.10
CA ALA A 138 -24.68 4.68 7.54
C ALA A 138 -23.41 5.39 8.04
N ILE A 139 -22.26 5.11 7.43
CA ILE A 139 -20.95 5.66 7.80
C ILE A 139 -20.74 7.08 7.25
N GLY A 140 -21.01 7.30 5.97
CA GLY A 140 -20.59 8.49 5.22
C GLY A 140 -20.98 9.83 5.88
N PRO A 141 -22.27 10.04 6.25
CA PRO A 141 -22.70 11.29 6.89
C PRO A 141 -22.02 11.56 8.23
N GLY A 142 -21.75 10.51 9.02
CA GLY A 142 -21.07 10.63 10.31
C GLY A 142 -19.62 11.06 10.15
N LEU A 143 -18.91 10.47 9.19
CA LEU A 143 -17.54 10.86 8.86
C LEU A 143 -17.44 12.32 8.41
N GLN A 144 -18.33 12.75 7.50
CA GLN A 144 -18.33 14.12 7.02
C GLN A 144 -18.67 15.14 8.12
N ALA A 145 -19.56 14.77 9.05
CA ALA A 145 -19.87 15.63 10.20
C ALA A 145 -18.69 15.73 11.18
N ALA A 146 -17.96 14.64 11.41
CA ALA A 146 -16.80 14.61 12.30
C ALA A 146 -15.56 15.29 11.68
N ASN A 147 -15.41 15.23 10.35
CA ASN A 147 -14.38 15.90 9.59
C ASN A 147 -14.95 16.46 8.28
N PRO A 148 -15.29 17.76 8.24
CA PRO A 148 -15.86 18.40 7.05
C PRO A 148 -14.99 18.33 5.79
N GLY A 149 -13.69 18.03 5.92
CA GLY A 149 -12.78 17.79 4.80
C GLY A 149 -13.05 16.47 4.06
N ILE A 150 -13.71 15.50 4.69
CA ILE A 150 -14.10 14.22 4.09
C ILE A 150 -15.36 14.43 3.24
N THR A 151 -15.14 14.95 2.03
CA THR A 151 -16.19 15.22 1.03
C THR A 151 -16.28 14.10 0.00
N ALA A 152 -17.29 14.15 -0.88
CA ALA A 152 -17.36 13.28 -2.06
C ALA A 152 -16.10 13.39 -2.95
N ALA A 153 -15.57 14.60 -3.13
CA ALA A 153 -14.35 14.80 -3.92
C ALA A 153 -13.11 14.19 -3.24
N TRP A 154 -13.04 14.26 -1.91
CA TRP A 154 -12.01 13.58 -1.13
C TRP A 154 -12.09 12.06 -1.31
N TRP A 155 -13.29 11.48 -1.20
CA TRP A 155 -13.53 10.04 -1.45
C TRP A 155 -13.15 9.63 -2.87
N GLY A 156 -13.45 10.47 -3.87
CA GLY A 156 -13.04 10.22 -5.25
C GLY A 156 -11.53 10.23 -5.44
N GLY A 157 -10.80 11.12 -4.73
CA GLY A 157 -9.34 11.14 -4.71
C GLY A 157 -8.74 9.89 -4.04
N TYR A 158 -9.29 9.48 -2.90
CA TYR A 158 -8.86 8.27 -2.21
C TYR A 158 -9.18 7.00 -3.01
N GLY A 159 -10.37 6.92 -3.61
CA GLY A 159 -10.76 5.82 -4.51
C GLY A 159 -9.84 5.70 -5.72
N LEU A 160 -9.37 6.82 -6.29
CA LEU A 160 -8.37 6.80 -7.35
C LEU A 160 -7.03 6.25 -6.88
N ALA A 161 -6.59 6.57 -5.65
CA ALA A 161 -5.37 6.00 -5.08
C ALA A 161 -5.50 4.47 -4.90
N LEU A 162 -6.59 4.01 -4.27
CA LEU A 162 -6.85 2.57 -4.06
C LEU A 162 -6.94 1.82 -5.40
N LEU A 163 -7.67 2.36 -6.38
CA LEU A 163 -7.79 1.74 -7.70
C LEU A 163 -6.45 1.71 -8.45
N THR A 164 -5.62 2.76 -8.30
CA THR A 164 -4.27 2.78 -8.90
C THR A 164 -3.37 1.73 -8.25
N ASP A 165 -3.42 1.57 -6.92
CA ASP A 165 -2.67 0.51 -6.22
C ASP A 165 -3.12 -0.89 -6.69
N ALA A 166 -4.42 -1.12 -6.81
CA ALA A 166 -4.98 -2.36 -7.35
C ALA A 166 -4.53 -2.63 -8.79
N ALA A 167 -4.57 -1.60 -9.64
CA ALA A 167 -4.19 -1.69 -11.05
C ALA A 167 -2.68 -1.91 -11.19
N ARG A 168 -1.84 -1.22 -10.41
CA ARG A 168 -0.39 -1.47 -10.33
C ARG A 168 -0.10 -2.91 -9.97
N ALA A 169 -0.71 -3.41 -8.89
CA ALA A 169 -0.46 -4.77 -8.38
C ALA A 169 -0.92 -5.88 -9.35
N ARG A 170 -1.92 -5.63 -10.22
CA ARG A 170 -2.46 -6.64 -11.14
C ARG A 170 -2.06 -6.47 -12.61
N ALA A 171 -1.98 -5.24 -13.11
CA ALA A 171 -1.65 -4.95 -14.50
C ALA A 171 -0.12 -4.84 -14.74
N GLY A 172 0.65 -4.43 -13.73
CA GLY A 172 2.11 -4.36 -13.79
C GLY A 172 2.64 -3.18 -14.62
N PHE A 173 2.17 -1.97 -14.31
CA PHE A 173 2.73 -0.71 -14.82
C PHE A 173 3.39 0.10 -13.71
N ASP A 174 4.32 0.96 -14.11
CA ASP A 174 5.11 1.77 -13.19
C ASP A 174 4.26 2.93 -12.64
N VAL A 175 4.35 3.16 -11.34
CA VAL A 175 3.75 4.31 -10.65
C VAL A 175 4.80 4.98 -9.79
N ASP A 176 4.59 6.26 -9.49
CA ASP A 176 5.29 6.93 -8.41
C ASP A 176 4.77 6.40 -7.08
N SER A 177 5.46 5.38 -6.55
CA SER A 177 5.07 4.74 -5.29
C SER A 177 5.07 5.72 -4.13
N GLY A 178 5.90 6.78 -4.16
CA GLY A 178 5.94 7.79 -3.11
C GLY A 178 4.68 8.66 -3.10
N ARG A 179 4.28 9.19 -4.26
CA ARG A 179 3.02 9.94 -4.38
C ARG A 179 1.81 9.09 -4.06
N LEU A 180 1.79 7.84 -4.53
CA LEU A 180 0.69 6.91 -4.25
C LEU A 180 0.59 6.57 -2.75
N ALA A 181 1.71 6.19 -2.14
CA ALA A 181 1.76 5.84 -0.72
C ALA A 181 1.46 7.06 0.17
N GLY A 182 1.95 8.24 -0.20
CA GLY A 182 1.64 9.51 0.45
C GLY A 182 0.14 9.83 0.39
N ALA A 183 -0.48 9.74 -0.78
CA ALA A 183 -1.92 9.98 -0.93
C ALA A 183 -2.77 8.99 -0.11
N MET A 184 -2.37 7.71 -0.06
CA MET A 184 -3.02 6.71 0.77
C MET A 184 -2.83 6.99 2.27
N GLY A 185 -1.62 7.36 2.70
CA GLY A 185 -1.32 7.68 4.10
C GLY A 185 -1.99 8.97 4.59
N ASP A 186 -2.07 9.99 3.75
CA ASP A 186 -2.82 11.24 4.03
C ASP A 186 -4.31 10.96 4.20
N ALA A 187 -4.88 10.12 3.33
CA ALA A 187 -6.26 9.72 3.44
C ALA A 187 -6.53 8.90 4.72
N ASP A 188 -5.65 7.97 5.05
CA ASP A 188 -5.75 7.16 6.27
C ASP A 188 -5.66 8.03 7.53
N ARG A 189 -4.71 8.97 7.59
CA ARG A 189 -4.59 9.95 8.69
C ARG A 189 -5.84 10.80 8.85
N ALA A 190 -6.42 11.27 7.75
CA ALA A 190 -7.66 12.05 7.77
C ALA A 190 -8.85 11.23 8.28
N LEU A 191 -8.91 9.92 7.97
CA LEU A 191 -9.94 9.02 8.47
C LEU A 191 -9.80 8.71 9.96
N ARG A 192 -8.58 8.44 10.44
CA ARG A 192 -8.33 8.01 11.82
C ARG A 192 -8.98 8.90 12.87
N GLY A 193 -8.89 10.22 12.72
CA GLY A 193 -9.52 11.19 13.63
C GLY A 193 -11.06 11.15 13.65
N SER A 194 -11.69 10.46 12.70
CA SER A 194 -13.14 10.36 12.54
C SER A 194 -13.65 8.92 12.59
N MET A 195 -12.79 7.92 12.85
CA MET A 195 -13.18 6.51 12.85
C MET A 195 -14.27 6.18 13.87
N TRP A 196 -14.31 6.88 15.00
CA TRP A 196 -15.41 6.78 15.96
C TRP A 196 -16.78 7.06 15.33
N ALA A 197 -16.87 8.02 14.42
CA ALA A 197 -18.12 8.37 13.76
C ALA A 197 -18.54 7.30 12.73
N ALA A 198 -17.57 6.65 12.09
CA ALA A 198 -17.81 5.48 11.26
C ALA A 198 -18.30 4.29 12.10
N SER A 199 -17.66 4.00 13.25
CA SER A 199 -18.11 2.96 14.18
C SER A 199 -19.54 3.23 14.68
N LEU A 200 -19.85 4.48 15.06
CA LEU A 200 -21.20 4.88 15.44
C LEU A 200 -22.21 4.68 14.31
N GLY A 201 -21.86 5.07 13.08
CA GLY A 201 -22.67 4.81 11.88
C GLY A 201 -22.93 3.32 11.68
N MET A 202 -21.90 2.49 11.83
CA MET A 202 -22.01 1.04 11.74
C MET A 202 -22.94 0.44 12.78
N ILE A 203 -22.77 0.79 14.07
CA ILE A 203 -23.64 0.28 15.13
C ILE A 203 -25.09 0.71 14.92
N ARG A 204 -25.31 1.96 14.50
CA ARG A 204 -26.64 2.53 14.30
C ARG A 204 -27.42 1.96 13.12
N GLY A 205 -26.74 1.63 12.02
CA GLY A 205 -27.42 1.27 10.76
C GLY A 205 -26.63 0.44 9.77
N GLY A 206 -25.32 0.26 9.98
CA GLY A 206 -24.45 -0.44 9.04
C GLY A 206 -24.20 -1.91 9.39
N TRP A 207 -24.48 -2.35 10.63
CA TRP A 207 -24.27 -3.71 11.13
C TRP A 207 -25.61 -4.31 11.57
N ALA A 208 -26.08 -5.34 10.86
CA ALA A 208 -27.46 -5.81 11.01
C ALA A 208 -27.86 -6.22 12.45
N PRO A 209 -27.02 -6.93 13.24
CA PRO A 209 -27.33 -7.24 14.63
C PRO A 209 -27.67 -6.00 15.47
N THR A 210 -26.81 -4.97 15.45
CA THR A 210 -27.04 -3.76 16.25
C THR A 210 -28.12 -2.86 15.67
N THR A 211 -28.27 -2.80 14.34
CA THR A 211 -29.36 -2.05 13.70
C THR A 211 -30.73 -2.52 14.17
N ASN A 212 -30.93 -3.83 14.28
CA ASN A 212 -32.20 -4.41 14.74
C ASN A 212 -32.46 -4.09 16.22
N ALA A 213 -31.46 -4.27 17.08
CA ALA A 213 -31.58 -3.95 18.51
C ALA A 213 -31.78 -2.44 18.74
N TRP A 214 -31.08 -1.60 17.99
CA TRP A 214 -31.24 -0.15 18.02
C TRP A 214 -32.67 0.27 17.64
N ALA A 215 -33.24 -0.31 16.59
CA ALA A 215 -34.62 -0.03 16.19
C ALA A 215 -35.64 -0.42 17.26
N GLN A 216 -35.42 -1.53 17.97
CA GLN A 216 -36.25 -1.96 19.11
C GLN A 216 -36.17 -0.95 20.27
N LEU A 217 -34.96 -0.50 20.61
CA LEU A 217 -34.77 0.49 21.66
C LEU A 217 -35.43 1.84 21.32
N GLN A 218 -35.33 2.28 20.06
CA GLN A 218 -36.03 3.49 19.59
C GLN A 218 -37.55 3.32 19.68
N ALA A 219 -38.08 2.16 19.31
CA ALA A 219 -39.52 1.87 19.40
C ALA A 219 -40.03 1.83 20.85
N ALA A 220 -39.19 1.40 21.80
CA ALA A 220 -39.52 1.41 23.23
C ALA A 220 -39.60 2.83 23.83
N GLY A 221 -39.00 3.83 23.18
CA GLY A 221 -39.11 5.24 23.58
C GLY A 221 -38.40 5.62 24.88
N GLY A 222 -37.47 4.78 25.37
CA GLY A 222 -36.74 4.97 26.63
C GLY A 222 -35.23 5.20 26.46
N LEU A 223 -34.83 6.05 25.51
CA LEU A 223 -33.40 6.32 25.22
C LEU A 223 -32.68 6.97 26.40
N GLU A 224 -33.36 7.85 27.13
CA GLU A 224 -32.82 8.54 28.30
C GLU A 224 -32.59 7.57 29.46
N GLU A 225 -33.54 6.67 29.70
CA GLU A 225 -33.44 5.59 30.67
C GLU A 225 -32.30 4.62 30.32
N ALA A 226 -32.24 4.16 29.07
CA ALA A 226 -31.16 3.30 28.60
C ALA A 226 -29.77 3.97 28.70
N ARG A 227 -29.68 5.28 28.46
CA ARG A 227 -28.44 6.05 28.66
C ARG A 227 -28.02 6.05 30.12
N ALA A 228 -28.94 6.35 31.04
CA ALA A 228 -28.66 6.37 32.47
C ALA A 228 -28.26 4.98 32.99
N GLU A 229 -28.94 3.94 32.53
CA GLU A 229 -28.66 2.55 32.87
C GLU A 229 -27.29 2.09 32.37
N LEU A 230 -26.94 2.39 31.11
CA LEU A 230 -25.62 2.09 30.55
C LEU A 230 -24.52 2.78 31.35
N ALA A 231 -24.66 4.08 31.64
CA ALA A 231 -23.67 4.83 32.41
C ALA A 231 -23.50 4.27 33.84
N ALA A 232 -24.60 3.90 34.50
CA ALA A 232 -24.57 3.28 35.82
C ALA A 232 -23.94 1.87 35.78
N GLY A 233 -24.24 1.08 34.75
CA GLY A 233 -23.70 -0.26 34.53
C GLY A 233 -22.18 -0.26 34.34
N ILE A 234 -21.67 0.65 33.50
CA ILE A 234 -20.22 0.84 33.28
C ILE A 234 -19.50 1.23 34.58
N CYS A 235 -20.14 2.02 35.44
CA CYS A 235 -19.58 2.46 36.72
C CYS A 235 -19.82 1.46 37.88
N SER A 236 -20.41 0.30 37.61
CA SER A 236 -20.70 -0.69 38.65
C SER A 236 -19.43 -1.42 39.08
N ALA A 237 -19.34 -1.78 40.36
CA ALA A 237 -18.15 -2.45 40.92
C ALA A 237 -17.86 -3.80 40.22
N GLY A 238 -18.89 -4.54 39.81
CA GLY A 238 -18.73 -5.81 39.11
C GLY A 238 -18.15 -5.64 37.69
N PHE A 239 -18.66 -4.67 36.94
CA PHE A 239 -18.14 -4.36 35.61
C PHE A 239 -16.68 -3.90 35.68
N ILE A 240 -16.37 -2.97 36.59
CA ILE A 240 -15.02 -2.45 36.82
C ILE A 240 -14.05 -3.59 37.17
N ALA A 241 -14.43 -4.49 38.09
CA ALA A 241 -13.59 -5.62 38.47
C ALA A 241 -13.26 -6.52 37.27
N ASN A 242 -14.26 -6.86 36.44
CA ASN A 242 -14.07 -7.72 35.27
C ASN A 242 -13.17 -7.06 34.20
N ILE A 243 -13.33 -5.76 33.95
CA ILE A 243 -12.50 -5.01 33.02
C ILE A 243 -11.05 -4.96 33.50
N ASN A 244 -10.82 -4.60 34.76
CA ASN A 244 -9.47 -4.51 35.31
C ASN A 244 -8.78 -5.88 35.32
N GLU A 245 -9.51 -6.96 35.66
CA GLU A 245 -9.00 -8.33 35.57
C GLU A 245 -8.56 -8.66 34.13
N ALA A 246 -9.43 -8.45 33.14
CA ALA A 246 -9.12 -8.74 31.74
C ALA A 246 -7.95 -7.91 31.21
N LEU A 247 -7.83 -6.64 31.60
CA LEU A 247 -6.69 -5.79 31.25
C LEU A 247 -5.38 -6.30 31.89
N SER A 248 -5.43 -6.78 33.14
CA SER A 248 -4.27 -7.30 33.87
C SER A 248 -3.74 -8.64 33.33
N MET A 249 -4.57 -9.44 32.66
CA MET A 249 -4.17 -10.73 32.07
C MET A 249 -3.19 -10.59 30.91
N GLY A 250 -3.17 -9.45 30.22
CA GLY A 250 -2.33 -9.24 29.04
C GLY A 250 -2.87 -9.90 27.76
N GLY A 251 -2.18 -9.67 26.65
CA GLY A 251 -2.44 -10.35 25.37
C GLY A 251 -3.82 -10.04 24.78
N ASP A 252 -4.50 -11.07 24.27
CA ASP A 252 -5.80 -10.92 23.63
C ASP A 252 -6.91 -10.51 24.61
N SER A 253 -6.80 -10.85 25.90
CA SER A 253 -7.75 -10.41 26.93
C SER A 253 -7.75 -8.89 27.08
N THR A 254 -6.57 -8.27 27.10
CA THR A 254 -6.44 -6.80 27.14
C THR A 254 -7.07 -6.15 25.91
N ASN A 255 -6.80 -6.69 24.71
CA ASN A 255 -7.37 -6.15 23.46
C ASN A 255 -8.89 -6.33 23.39
N ALA A 256 -9.42 -7.44 23.90
CA ALA A 256 -10.85 -7.69 23.96
C ALA A 256 -11.55 -6.74 24.94
N ALA A 257 -10.95 -6.50 26.12
CA ALA A 257 -11.47 -5.55 27.09
C ALA A 257 -11.46 -4.11 26.54
N ALA A 258 -10.35 -3.67 25.93
CA ALA A 258 -10.25 -2.36 25.31
C ALA A 258 -11.24 -2.18 24.15
N TRP A 259 -11.43 -3.21 23.31
CA TRP A 259 -12.45 -3.23 22.26
C TRP A 259 -13.85 -3.05 22.81
N PHE A 260 -14.17 -3.77 23.89
CA PHE A 260 -15.48 -3.70 24.52
C PHE A 260 -15.73 -2.33 25.16
N LEU A 261 -14.75 -1.77 25.87
CA LEU A 261 -14.82 -0.41 26.41
C LEU A 261 -15.07 0.62 25.30
N TYR A 262 -14.31 0.55 24.20
CA TYR A 262 -14.50 1.43 23.04
C TYR A 262 -15.95 1.40 22.51
N HIS A 263 -16.52 0.21 22.32
CA HIS A 263 -17.89 0.10 21.82
C HIS A 263 -18.93 0.60 22.85
N ASN A 264 -18.67 0.46 24.15
CA ASN A 264 -19.51 1.08 25.18
C ASN A 264 -19.46 2.62 25.11
N TRP A 265 -18.29 3.24 24.86
CA TRP A 265 -18.19 4.69 24.63
C TRP A 265 -18.99 5.12 23.40
N ILE A 266 -18.96 4.33 22.33
CA ILE A 266 -19.77 4.57 21.13
C ILE A 266 -21.27 4.45 21.45
N LEU A 267 -21.69 3.49 22.27
CA LEU A 267 -23.09 3.36 22.70
C LEU A 267 -23.54 4.56 23.55
N VAL A 268 -22.72 5.04 24.47
CA VAL A 268 -23.01 6.27 25.24
C VAL A 268 -23.22 7.45 24.27
N ALA A 269 -22.35 7.61 23.27
CA ALA A 269 -22.50 8.66 22.26
C ALA A 269 -23.76 8.47 21.39
N LEU A 270 -24.08 7.23 21.00
CA LEU A 270 -25.27 6.89 20.21
C LEU A 270 -26.57 7.25 20.95
N LEU A 271 -26.59 7.03 22.27
CA LEU A 271 -27.70 7.39 23.16
C LEU A 271 -27.75 8.88 23.52
N GLY A 272 -26.87 9.70 22.94
CA GLY A 272 -26.81 11.15 23.19
C GLY A 272 -26.21 11.54 24.55
N GLY A 273 -25.38 10.66 25.13
CA GLY A 273 -24.58 10.96 26.31
C GLY A 273 -23.24 11.60 26.00
N ASP A 274 -22.53 12.00 27.06
CA ASP A 274 -21.15 12.47 26.99
C ASP A 274 -20.20 11.34 27.43
N PRO A 275 -19.50 10.67 26.48
CA PRO A 275 -18.58 9.61 26.83
C PRO A 275 -17.45 10.07 27.74
N ASP A 276 -16.94 11.30 27.57
CA ASP A 276 -15.81 11.80 28.38
C ASP A 276 -16.18 11.90 29.86
N ALA A 277 -17.43 12.31 30.15
CA ALA A 277 -17.96 12.33 31.51
C ALA A 277 -18.09 10.92 32.12
N VAL A 278 -18.57 9.93 31.34
CA VAL A 278 -18.71 8.55 31.82
C VAL A 278 -17.33 7.89 32.01
N ILE A 279 -16.38 8.13 31.11
CA ILE A 279 -14.99 7.65 31.25
C ILE A 279 -14.38 8.20 32.54
N ALA A 280 -14.49 9.52 32.78
CA ALA A 280 -13.97 10.15 33.98
C ALA A 280 -14.61 9.60 35.27
N ALA A 281 -15.93 9.33 35.24
CA ALA A 281 -16.64 8.71 36.35
C ALA A 281 -16.17 7.26 36.61
N ALA A 282 -15.99 6.46 35.56
CA ALA A 282 -15.48 5.10 35.67
C ALA A 282 -14.04 5.06 36.23
N GLN A 283 -13.17 5.97 35.77
CA GLN A 283 -11.81 6.13 36.32
C GLN A 283 -11.84 6.53 37.80
N ALA A 284 -12.69 7.49 38.16
CA ALA A 284 -12.87 7.90 39.56
C ALA A 284 -13.41 6.76 40.45
N ALA A 285 -14.18 5.84 39.87
CA ALA A 285 -14.67 4.62 40.53
C ALA A 285 -13.65 3.46 40.55
N GLY A 286 -12.45 3.65 39.97
CA GLY A 286 -11.33 2.70 40.04
C GLY A 286 -11.13 1.83 38.80
N MET A 287 -11.72 2.17 37.64
CA MET A 287 -11.44 1.48 36.38
C MET A 287 -10.07 1.89 35.80
N ASP A 288 -9.26 0.90 35.43
CA ASP A 288 -7.95 1.09 34.78
C ASP A 288 -8.15 1.35 33.27
N VAL A 289 -8.69 2.52 32.91
CA VAL A 289 -8.95 2.85 31.50
C VAL A 289 -7.61 3.04 30.75
N PRO A 290 -7.36 2.30 29.64
CA PRO A 290 -6.17 2.51 28.81
C PRO A 290 -6.04 3.95 28.32
N GLU A 291 -4.82 4.46 28.17
CA GLU A 291 -4.56 5.86 27.76
C GLU A 291 -5.26 6.21 26.44
N GLU A 292 -5.33 5.26 25.51
CA GLU A 292 -5.99 5.42 24.22
C GLU A 292 -7.52 5.52 24.31
N LEU A 293 -8.11 5.15 25.45
CA LEU A 293 -9.54 5.18 25.72
C LEU A 293 -9.91 6.21 26.81
N ALA A 294 -8.96 7.02 27.25
CA ALA A 294 -9.15 8.03 28.25
C ALA A 294 -10.02 9.20 27.74
N PRO A 295 -10.47 10.11 28.64
CA PRO A 295 -11.24 11.28 28.25
C PRO A 295 -10.46 12.13 27.22
N GLY A 296 -11.13 12.52 26.15
CA GLY A 296 -10.54 13.30 25.05
C GLY A 296 -9.68 12.52 24.06
N THR A 297 -9.26 11.28 24.38
CA THR A 297 -8.41 10.46 23.49
C THR A 297 -9.16 9.31 22.83
N TRP A 298 -10.24 8.79 23.45
CA TRP A 298 -10.99 7.62 22.96
C TRP A 298 -11.47 7.70 21.50
N ARG A 299 -11.66 8.91 20.97
CA ARG A 299 -12.11 9.16 19.59
C ARG A 299 -11.05 8.80 18.54
N SER A 300 -9.78 8.90 18.89
CA SER A 300 -8.64 8.64 18.01
C SER A 300 -7.79 7.46 18.47
N GLY A 301 -7.87 7.09 19.76
CA GLY A 301 -6.89 6.20 20.37
C GLY A 301 -7.07 4.73 20.03
N TYR A 302 -8.29 4.21 19.91
CA TYR A 302 -8.46 2.77 19.63
C TYR A 302 -8.55 2.47 18.14
N THR A 303 -7.47 2.76 17.40
CA THR A 303 -7.31 2.39 15.96
C THR A 303 -6.50 1.10 15.76
N ALA A 304 -6.06 0.47 16.85
CA ALA A 304 -5.20 -0.71 16.82
C ALA A 304 -5.83 -1.96 16.17
N TRP A 305 -7.14 -1.97 15.91
CA TRP A 305 -7.84 -3.06 15.23
C TRP A 305 -8.11 -2.75 13.74
N TYR A 306 -7.92 -1.50 13.32
CA TYR A 306 -8.10 -1.09 11.94
C TYR A 306 -6.75 -1.10 11.19
N ALA A 307 -6.71 -1.85 10.09
CA ALA A 307 -5.66 -1.71 9.08
C ALA A 307 -6.10 -0.69 8.02
N ALA A 308 -5.18 0.08 7.45
CA ALA A 308 -5.53 1.00 6.35
C ALA A 308 -6.19 0.26 5.17
N LEU A 309 -7.04 0.95 4.39
CA LEU A 309 -7.49 0.41 3.11
C LEU A 309 -6.31 0.37 2.12
N ASN A 310 -6.33 -0.61 1.23
CA ASN A 310 -5.37 -0.76 0.14
C ASN A 310 -6.08 -1.19 -1.15
N GLY A 311 -5.33 -1.34 -2.24
CA GLY A 311 -5.90 -1.69 -3.52
C GLY A 311 -6.73 -2.98 -3.51
N GLU A 312 -6.42 -3.95 -2.66
CA GLU A 312 -7.19 -5.20 -2.60
C GLU A 312 -8.60 -5.03 -2.04
N ASP A 313 -8.90 -3.96 -1.30
CA ASP A 313 -10.25 -3.67 -0.81
C ASP A 313 -11.21 -3.28 -1.95
N VAL A 314 -10.71 -2.73 -3.06
CA VAL A 314 -11.53 -2.37 -4.25
C VAL A 314 -11.33 -3.33 -5.42
N ALA A 315 -10.29 -4.17 -5.37
CA ALA A 315 -9.87 -4.98 -6.51
C ALA A 315 -10.84 -6.13 -6.84
N ALA A 316 -11.70 -6.54 -5.90
CA ALA A 316 -12.77 -7.50 -6.16
C ALA A 316 -13.86 -6.87 -7.05
N GLN A 317 -14.30 -5.65 -6.72
CA GLN A 317 -15.32 -4.93 -7.50
C GLN A 317 -14.79 -4.42 -8.83
N ALA A 318 -13.54 -3.94 -8.87
CA ALA A 318 -12.84 -3.59 -10.10
C ALA A 318 -12.76 -4.75 -11.11
N GLY A 319 -12.85 -5.99 -10.62
CA GLY A 319 -13.02 -7.20 -11.41
C GLY A 319 -11.88 -7.49 -12.40
N GLY A 320 -12.21 -8.17 -13.50
CA GLY A 320 -11.27 -8.49 -14.58
C GLY A 320 -10.76 -7.27 -15.34
N ARG A 321 -11.39 -6.10 -15.16
CA ARG A 321 -11.07 -4.86 -15.88
C ARG A 321 -9.67 -4.35 -15.58
N LEU A 322 -9.12 -4.71 -14.42
CA LEU A 322 -7.74 -4.42 -14.05
C LEU A 322 -6.72 -5.02 -15.04
N VAL A 323 -7.06 -6.10 -15.74
CA VAL A 323 -6.15 -6.77 -16.69
C VAL A 323 -6.75 -6.89 -18.10
N GLU A 324 -7.94 -6.36 -18.33
CA GLU A 324 -8.63 -6.53 -19.60
C GLU A 324 -8.13 -5.57 -20.68
N GLY A 325 -8.13 -6.05 -21.92
CA GLY A 325 -7.92 -5.22 -23.10
C GLY A 325 -8.99 -4.13 -23.27
N MET A 326 -8.58 -2.96 -23.74
CA MET A 326 -9.46 -1.84 -24.02
C MET A 326 -9.74 -1.78 -25.53
N PRO A 327 -11.01 -1.90 -25.96
CA PRO A 327 -11.37 -1.74 -27.36
C PRO A 327 -11.11 -0.30 -27.84
N GLU A 328 -10.46 -0.18 -28.98
CA GLU A 328 -10.20 1.09 -29.64
C GLU A 328 -10.42 0.98 -31.15
N ARG A 329 -10.67 2.13 -31.79
CA ARG A 329 -10.54 2.30 -33.22
C ARG A 329 -9.26 3.08 -33.51
N SER A 330 -8.40 2.49 -34.32
CA SER A 330 -7.17 3.07 -34.84
C SER A 330 -7.42 3.62 -36.24
N THR A 331 -7.02 4.86 -36.47
CA THR A 331 -7.10 5.57 -37.76
C THR A 331 -5.68 5.88 -38.22
N LEU A 332 -5.19 5.11 -39.19
CA LEU A 332 -3.85 5.24 -39.77
C LEU A 332 -3.90 6.10 -41.03
N ILE A 333 -3.10 7.16 -41.05
CA ILE A 333 -2.85 8.03 -42.20
C ILE A 333 -1.42 7.78 -42.66
N VAL A 334 -1.24 7.34 -43.91
CA VAL A 334 0.08 7.09 -44.51
C VAL A 334 0.37 8.17 -45.56
N SER A 335 1.59 8.69 -45.58
CA SER A 335 2.05 9.66 -46.58
C SER A 335 1.93 9.07 -47.98
N GLY A 336 1.19 9.74 -48.85
CA GLY A 336 0.89 9.26 -50.21
C GLY A 336 -0.42 8.47 -50.33
N SER A 337 -1.10 8.13 -49.22
CA SER A 337 -2.46 7.58 -49.25
C SER A 337 -3.51 8.68 -49.35
N TYR A 338 -4.52 8.49 -50.21
CA TYR A 338 -5.66 9.39 -50.33
C TYR A 338 -6.73 9.18 -49.25
N PHE A 339 -6.69 8.05 -48.52
CA PHE A 339 -7.71 7.69 -47.52
C PHE A 339 -7.10 7.19 -46.21
N PRO A 340 -7.66 7.60 -45.05
CA PRO A 340 -7.32 7.00 -43.77
C PRO A 340 -7.79 5.54 -43.70
N ILE A 341 -6.99 4.68 -43.07
CA ILE A 341 -7.32 3.27 -42.83
C ILE A 341 -7.83 3.15 -41.39
N ASP A 342 -9.07 2.75 -41.23
CA ASP A 342 -9.66 2.47 -39.93
C ASP A 342 -9.62 0.98 -39.61
N SER A 343 -9.21 0.64 -38.38
CA SER A 343 -9.22 -0.72 -37.87
C SER A 343 -9.64 -0.75 -36.40
N ASN A 344 -10.32 -1.82 -35.99
CA ASN A 344 -10.56 -2.08 -34.58
C ASN A 344 -9.32 -2.76 -34.01
N VAL A 345 -8.82 -2.21 -32.91
CA VAL A 345 -7.68 -2.74 -32.16
C VAL A 345 -8.08 -2.94 -30.71
N THR A 346 -7.25 -3.65 -29.96
CA THR A 346 -7.43 -3.81 -28.52
C THR A 346 -6.12 -3.49 -27.84
N ALA A 347 -6.12 -2.49 -26.97
CA ALA A 347 -4.98 -2.16 -26.14
C ALA A 347 -4.95 -3.13 -24.97
N ASP A 348 -3.99 -4.06 -24.92
CA ASP A 348 -3.85 -5.00 -23.80
C ASP A 348 -3.74 -4.23 -22.47
N LYS A 349 -4.50 -4.66 -21.45
CA LYS A 349 -4.65 -3.98 -20.15
C LYS A 349 -5.00 -2.48 -20.27
N GLY A 350 -5.63 -2.07 -21.37
CA GLY A 350 -5.74 -0.67 -21.75
C GLY A 350 -6.55 0.19 -20.79
N TYR A 351 -7.52 -0.37 -20.04
CA TYR A 351 -8.25 0.38 -19.03
C TYR A 351 -7.34 0.85 -17.89
N SER A 352 -6.51 -0.06 -17.36
CA SER A 352 -5.56 0.22 -16.28
C SER A 352 -4.43 1.15 -16.74
N LEU A 353 -3.91 0.95 -17.95
CA LEU A 353 -2.89 1.83 -18.51
C LEU A 353 -3.45 3.22 -18.83
N SER A 354 -4.68 3.30 -19.34
CA SER A 354 -5.38 4.57 -19.52
C SER A 354 -5.59 5.28 -18.19
N LEU A 355 -6.00 4.56 -17.13
CA LEU A 355 -6.14 5.14 -15.80
C LEU A 355 -4.80 5.66 -15.23
N GLY A 356 -3.74 4.86 -15.31
CA GLY A 356 -2.48 5.09 -14.58
C GLY A 356 -1.34 5.72 -15.36
N VAL A 357 -1.41 5.77 -16.71
CA VAL A 357 -0.28 6.16 -17.56
C VAL A 357 -0.56 7.36 -18.46
N TRP A 358 -1.70 7.41 -19.16
CA TRP A 358 -1.94 8.48 -20.17
C TRP A 358 -3.31 9.16 -20.13
N GLY A 359 -4.26 8.65 -19.36
CA GLY A 359 -5.58 9.24 -19.23
C GLY A 359 -5.62 10.40 -18.23
N PRO A 360 -6.79 11.08 -18.13
CA PRO A 360 -6.95 12.27 -17.29
C PRO A 360 -6.79 12.00 -15.79
N LEU A 361 -6.81 10.74 -15.37
CA LEU A 361 -6.68 10.33 -13.98
C LEU A 361 -5.27 9.81 -13.61
N ASN A 362 -4.27 9.94 -14.48
CA ASN A 362 -2.89 9.41 -14.29
C ASN A 362 -2.03 10.12 -13.22
N ARG A 363 -2.60 10.49 -12.07
CA ARG A 363 -1.96 11.32 -11.03
C ARG A 363 -0.66 10.75 -10.46
N TYR A 364 -0.51 9.43 -10.52
CA TYR A 364 0.60 8.69 -9.93
C TYR A 364 1.54 8.11 -10.99
N TYR A 365 1.52 8.61 -12.23
CA TYR A 365 2.47 8.19 -13.24
C TYR A 365 3.89 8.64 -12.86
N GLN A 366 4.86 7.72 -12.92
CA GLN A 366 6.26 8.05 -12.67
C GLN A 366 6.89 8.64 -13.95
N PRO A 367 7.32 9.92 -13.96
CA PRO A 367 8.02 10.46 -15.11
C PRO A 367 9.41 9.81 -15.22
N PRO A 368 10.01 9.65 -16.41
CA PRO A 368 11.35 9.08 -16.53
C PRO A 368 12.45 10.00 -15.96
N SER A 369 13.55 9.38 -15.49
CA SER A 369 14.86 9.99 -15.14
C SER A 369 14.96 10.86 -13.89
N SER A 370 16.06 10.74 -13.14
CA SER A 370 16.39 11.73 -12.12
C SER A 370 17.86 12.16 -12.12
N CYS A 371 18.08 13.46 -12.13
CA CYS A 371 19.36 14.15 -12.30
C CYS A 371 19.31 15.58 -11.70
N PHE A 372 20.34 16.39 -11.96
CA PHE A 372 20.43 17.79 -11.52
C PHE A 372 20.08 18.81 -12.60
N ALA A 373 19.47 19.93 -12.22
CA ALA A 373 19.21 21.04 -13.13
C ALA A 373 20.48 21.76 -13.60
N ASP A 374 20.39 22.47 -14.72
CA ASP A 374 21.42 23.40 -15.20
C ASP A 374 21.90 24.35 -14.08
N GLY A 375 23.19 24.68 -14.10
CA GLY A 375 23.84 25.58 -13.15
C GLY A 375 24.30 24.92 -11.85
N ALA A 376 23.96 23.65 -11.60
CA ALA A 376 24.49 22.92 -10.45
C ALA A 376 26.03 22.83 -10.54
N GLY A 377 26.75 23.31 -9.52
CA GLY A 377 28.21 23.31 -9.53
C GLY A 377 28.79 21.95 -9.14
N VAL A 378 29.69 21.41 -9.94
CA VAL A 378 30.44 20.17 -9.68
C VAL A 378 31.84 20.54 -9.20
N LEU A 379 32.27 19.94 -8.10
CA LEU A 379 33.63 20.13 -7.58
C LEU A 379 34.61 19.26 -8.38
N MET A 380 35.50 19.91 -9.10
CA MET A 380 36.51 19.27 -9.95
C MET A 380 37.69 18.76 -9.11
N ALA A 381 38.49 17.85 -9.67
CA ALA A 381 39.63 17.24 -8.98
C ALA A 381 40.71 18.25 -8.53
N ASP A 382 40.81 19.39 -9.21
CA ASP A 382 41.69 20.52 -8.86
C ASP A 382 41.04 21.53 -7.90
N LEU A 383 39.87 21.18 -7.35
CA LEU A 383 39.04 22.01 -6.46
C LEU A 383 38.44 23.25 -7.13
N SER A 384 38.53 23.36 -8.47
CA SER A 384 37.72 24.29 -9.23
C SER A 384 36.26 23.84 -9.27
N VAL A 385 35.35 24.73 -9.67
CA VAL A 385 33.93 24.44 -9.76
C VAL A 385 33.50 24.63 -11.20
N LYS A 386 32.82 23.62 -11.75
CA LYS A 386 32.31 23.63 -13.12
C LYS A 386 30.81 23.40 -13.10
N ALA A 387 30.05 24.18 -13.87
CA ALA A 387 28.61 23.95 -13.98
C ALA A 387 28.36 22.59 -14.66
N ILE A 388 27.41 21.80 -14.14
CA ILE A 388 27.23 20.40 -14.54
C ILE A 388 26.97 20.24 -16.04
N GLU A 389 26.25 21.18 -16.67
CA GLU A 389 25.96 21.18 -18.10
C GLU A 389 27.21 21.37 -18.98
N THR A 390 28.29 21.89 -18.40
CA THR A 390 29.56 22.09 -19.08
C THR A 390 30.56 20.97 -18.84
N VAL A 391 30.31 20.09 -17.86
CA VAL A 391 31.13 18.90 -17.61
C VAL A 391 31.06 17.99 -18.83
N VAL A 392 32.21 17.42 -19.22
CA VAL A 392 32.34 16.51 -20.34
C VAL A 392 33.02 15.21 -19.92
N GLU A 393 32.85 14.17 -20.72
CA GLU A 393 33.55 12.91 -20.54
C GLU A 393 35.08 13.12 -20.51
N GLY A 394 35.75 12.41 -19.61
CA GLY A 394 37.18 12.51 -19.38
C GLY A 394 37.63 13.60 -18.40
N ASP A 395 36.75 14.55 -18.04
CA ASP A 395 36.98 15.52 -16.95
C ASP A 395 37.23 14.78 -15.64
N ALA A 396 38.12 15.29 -14.78
CA ALA A 396 38.39 14.72 -13.47
C ALA A 396 37.62 15.46 -12.37
N VAL A 397 36.76 14.76 -11.63
CA VAL A 397 35.98 15.30 -10.52
C VAL A 397 36.53 14.84 -9.17
N TRP A 398 36.27 15.64 -8.14
CA TRP A 398 36.63 15.28 -6.76
C TRP A 398 35.65 14.24 -6.22
N THR A 399 36.18 13.21 -5.55
CA THR A 399 35.39 12.15 -4.89
C THR A 399 35.95 11.85 -3.51
N PRO A 400 35.17 11.23 -2.60
CA PRO A 400 35.68 10.77 -1.31
C PRO A 400 36.83 9.75 -1.42
N GLN A 401 36.93 9.03 -2.54
CA GLN A 401 37.96 8.01 -2.83
C GLN A 401 39.13 8.58 -3.66
N GLY A 402 39.27 9.90 -3.72
CA GLY A 402 40.24 10.62 -4.54
C GLY A 402 39.71 10.93 -5.94
N PRO A 403 40.43 11.71 -6.76
CA PRO A 403 39.98 12.08 -8.10
C PRO A 403 39.52 10.88 -8.94
N ARG A 404 38.44 11.07 -9.70
CA ARG A 404 37.92 10.10 -10.67
C ARG A 404 37.55 10.81 -11.96
N ARG A 405 37.73 10.13 -13.09
CA ARG A 405 37.31 10.66 -14.39
C ARG A 405 35.82 10.41 -14.60
N VAL A 406 35.15 11.39 -15.20
CA VAL A 406 33.78 11.27 -15.71
C VAL A 406 33.80 10.30 -16.87
N ALA A 407 33.12 9.18 -16.72
CA ALA A 407 32.93 8.18 -17.76
C ALA A 407 31.72 8.50 -18.64
N LEU A 408 30.70 9.17 -18.09
CA LEU A 408 29.48 9.57 -18.78
C LEU A 408 28.89 10.85 -18.18
N VAL A 409 28.31 11.67 -19.05
CA VAL A 409 27.39 12.75 -18.68
C VAL A 409 25.99 12.44 -19.24
N GLU A 410 25.04 12.11 -18.37
CA GLU A 410 23.65 11.93 -18.78
C GLU A 410 22.98 13.30 -18.97
N ARG A 411 22.13 13.45 -20.00
CA ARG A 411 21.43 14.72 -20.29
C ARG A 411 19.94 14.57 -20.65
N PRO A 412 19.13 13.86 -19.86
CA PRO A 412 17.72 13.65 -20.18
C PRO A 412 16.90 14.93 -20.08
N LEU A 413 15.76 14.94 -20.78
CA LEU A 413 14.73 15.96 -20.60
C LEU A 413 13.97 15.66 -19.31
N SER A 414 13.93 16.62 -18.39
CA SER A 414 13.13 16.54 -17.18
C SER A 414 11.69 16.95 -17.47
N ARG A 415 10.77 16.10 -17.00
CA ARG A 415 9.34 16.40 -16.84
C ARG A 415 8.92 16.34 -15.38
N ARG A 416 9.89 16.48 -14.46
CA ARG A 416 9.70 16.33 -13.02
C ARG A 416 9.72 17.70 -12.34
N ALA A 417 9.14 17.73 -11.15
CA ALA A 417 9.42 18.80 -10.23
C ALA A 417 10.93 18.79 -9.87
N LEU A 418 11.50 19.98 -9.68
CA LEU A 418 12.87 20.15 -9.25
C LEU A 418 12.84 20.74 -7.85
N ALA A 419 13.47 20.07 -6.89
CA ALA A 419 13.61 20.64 -5.57
C ALA A 419 14.90 21.44 -5.46
N ARG A 420 14.78 22.63 -4.88
CA ARG A 420 15.88 23.50 -4.49
C ARG A 420 16.10 23.33 -3.00
N ILE A 421 17.36 23.14 -2.62
CA ILE A 421 17.77 23.04 -1.23
C ILE A 421 18.43 24.37 -0.86
N ALA A 422 17.92 25.07 0.14
CA ALA A 422 18.47 26.35 0.55
C ALA A 422 19.94 26.18 0.98
N GLY A 423 20.81 27.13 0.61
CA GLY A 423 22.25 27.04 0.87
C GLY A 423 23.04 26.15 -0.09
N LEU A 424 22.37 25.42 -0.99
CA LEU A 424 23.00 24.69 -2.08
C LEU A 424 22.51 25.25 -3.42
N ALA A 425 23.43 25.70 -4.27
CA ALA A 425 23.13 26.09 -5.65
C ALA A 425 22.88 24.84 -6.52
N LEU A 426 21.88 24.03 -6.18
CA LEU A 426 21.47 22.85 -6.95
C LEU A 426 19.95 22.74 -7.05
N GLY A 427 19.48 22.18 -8.16
CA GLY A 427 18.13 21.67 -8.30
C GLY A 427 18.20 20.18 -8.56
N ALA A 428 17.50 19.36 -7.79
CA ALA A 428 17.50 17.91 -7.95
C ALA A 428 16.09 17.40 -8.22
N THR A 429 15.97 16.39 -9.08
CA THR A 429 14.71 15.66 -9.26
C THR A 429 14.44 14.70 -8.12
N GLU A 430 13.17 14.32 -7.95
CA GLU A 430 12.65 13.59 -6.78
C GLU A 430 13.40 12.29 -6.38
N GLY A 431 13.98 11.56 -7.33
CA GLY A 431 14.60 10.26 -7.08
C GLY A 431 16.10 10.29 -6.81
N HIS A 432 16.77 11.45 -6.88
CA HIS A 432 18.22 11.47 -7.04
C HIS A 432 18.93 11.15 -5.72
N PRO A 433 19.91 10.22 -5.69
CA PRO A 433 20.52 9.78 -4.44
C PRO A 433 21.60 10.77 -3.97
N LEU A 434 21.35 11.42 -2.84
CA LEU A 434 22.35 12.17 -2.08
C LEU A 434 22.88 11.29 -0.94
N ARG A 435 24.19 11.34 -0.65
CA ARG A 435 24.77 10.58 0.46
C ARG A 435 24.56 11.29 1.79
N ARG A 436 24.28 10.48 2.82
CA ARG A 436 24.38 10.89 4.22
C ARG A 436 25.77 10.60 4.78
N PRO A 437 26.17 11.25 5.89
CA PRO A 437 27.35 10.84 6.65
C PRO A 437 27.22 9.38 7.11
N GLU A 438 28.35 8.67 7.24
CA GLU A 438 28.35 7.29 7.75
C GLU A 438 28.14 7.27 9.28
N ASP A 439 26.88 7.39 9.71
CA ASP A 439 26.44 7.47 11.11
C ASP A 439 25.70 6.21 11.60
N GLY A 440 25.65 5.16 10.77
CA GLY A 440 24.88 3.94 11.02
C GLY A 440 23.38 4.07 10.74
N GLY A 441 22.91 5.20 10.20
CA GLY A 441 21.56 5.39 9.65
C GLY A 441 21.45 5.00 8.17
N PRO A 442 20.36 5.39 7.50
CA PRO A 442 20.21 5.27 6.05
C PRO A 442 21.40 5.92 5.33
N ARG A 443 21.99 5.21 4.35
CA ARG A 443 23.13 5.73 3.59
C ARG A 443 22.74 6.87 2.65
N TYR A 444 21.51 6.84 2.17
CA TYR A 444 21.03 7.74 1.13
C TYR A 444 19.89 8.62 1.63
N ALA A 445 19.80 9.80 1.06
CA ALA A 445 18.63 10.67 1.12
C ALA A 445 18.17 10.99 -0.31
N ALA A 446 16.87 10.98 -0.53
CA ALA A 446 16.25 11.42 -1.78
C ALA A 446 14.97 12.17 -1.45
N LEU A 447 14.62 13.16 -2.26
CA LEU A 447 13.38 13.93 -2.14
C LEU A 447 12.13 13.06 -2.03
N ASN A 448 12.12 11.92 -2.73
CA ASN A 448 11.13 10.88 -2.65
C ASN A 448 11.87 9.55 -2.58
N ALA A 449 11.98 8.99 -1.36
CA ALA A 449 12.71 7.74 -1.12
C ALA A 449 12.17 6.57 -1.95
N TRP A 450 10.85 6.51 -2.16
CA TRP A 450 10.21 5.49 -2.98
C TRP A 450 10.56 5.62 -4.46
N SER A 451 10.65 6.84 -4.98
CA SER A 451 11.12 7.09 -6.34
C SER A 451 12.54 6.55 -6.56
N LEU A 452 13.44 6.67 -5.57
CA LEU A 452 14.77 6.06 -5.64
C LEU A 452 14.70 4.53 -5.54
N HIS A 453 13.88 3.97 -4.65
CA HIS A 453 13.69 2.51 -4.56
C HIS A 453 13.14 1.93 -5.87
N ASP A 454 12.27 2.66 -6.58
CA ASP A 454 11.74 2.28 -7.87
C ASP A 454 12.73 2.50 -9.03
N GLY A 455 13.52 3.57 -8.95
CA GLY A 455 14.56 3.89 -9.92
C GLY A 455 15.73 2.90 -9.89
N VAL A 456 16.24 2.61 -8.69
CA VAL A 456 17.45 1.84 -8.44
C VAL A 456 17.24 0.87 -7.25
N PRO A 457 16.54 -0.27 -7.45
CA PRO A 457 16.15 -1.15 -6.36
C PRO A 457 17.30 -1.67 -5.48
N THR A 458 18.52 -1.72 -6.01
CA THR A 458 19.71 -2.15 -5.26
C THR A 458 20.16 -1.15 -4.17
N MET A 459 19.68 0.09 -4.20
CA MET A 459 19.99 1.09 -3.16
C MET A 459 19.12 0.93 -1.90
N ALA A 460 17.95 0.31 -2.01
CA ALA A 460 17.02 0.12 -0.89
C ALA A 460 17.66 -0.63 0.29
N GLU A 461 18.57 -1.57 0.03
CA GLU A 461 19.25 -2.35 1.08
C GLU A 461 20.08 -1.49 2.04
N SER A 462 20.65 -0.39 1.55
CA SER A 462 21.49 0.51 2.35
C SER A 462 20.69 1.63 3.02
N GLY A 463 19.36 1.62 2.87
CA GLY A 463 18.45 2.60 3.43
C GLY A 463 18.42 3.91 2.65
N VAL A 464 17.20 4.38 2.40
CA VAL A 464 16.92 5.68 1.80
C VAL A 464 15.96 6.44 2.71
N VAL A 465 16.36 7.62 3.17
CA VAL A 465 15.49 8.54 3.88
C VAL A 465 14.88 9.57 2.92
N GLU A 466 13.69 10.05 3.24
CA GLU A 466 13.11 11.19 2.54
C GLU A 466 13.86 12.47 2.94
N LEU A 467 14.32 13.21 1.93
CA LEU A 467 15.03 14.46 2.13
C LEU A 467 14.05 15.52 2.62
N SER A 468 14.25 15.97 3.85
CA SER A 468 13.40 16.95 4.53
C SER A 468 14.26 17.83 5.45
N PRO A 469 13.74 19.00 5.89
CA PRO A 469 14.40 19.80 6.91
C PRO A 469 14.81 18.96 8.13
N GLY A 470 16.06 19.12 8.55
CA GLY A 470 16.70 18.36 9.63
C GLY A 470 17.62 17.23 9.16
N VAL A 471 17.43 16.71 7.93
CA VAL A 471 18.31 15.67 7.37
C VAL A 471 19.72 16.22 7.14
N THR A 472 20.73 15.43 7.52
CA THR A 472 22.15 15.79 7.31
C THR A 472 22.72 15.03 6.12
N LEU A 473 23.33 15.76 5.19
CA LEU A 473 24.01 15.26 4.00
C LEU A 473 25.53 15.26 4.20
N ALA A 474 26.19 14.27 3.60
CA ALA A 474 27.65 14.27 3.49
C ALA A 474 28.07 15.36 2.50
N ALA A 475 28.86 16.32 2.95
CA ALA A 475 29.29 17.44 2.14
C ALA A 475 30.75 17.81 2.41
N VAL A 476 31.31 18.60 1.51
CA VAL A 476 32.63 19.22 1.62
C VAL A 476 32.55 20.69 1.30
N ASP A 477 33.47 21.46 1.87
CA ASP A 477 33.69 22.84 1.43
C ASP A 477 34.46 22.92 0.11
N ARG A 478 34.65 24.14 -0.40
CA ARG A 478 35.40 24.40 -1.63
C ARG A 478 36.89 24.00 -1.57
N GLN A 479 37.43 23.72 -0.38
CA GLN A 479 38.77 23.17 -0.21
C GLN A 479 38.78 21.65 -0.08
N GLY A 480 37.64 20.98 -0.30
CA GLY A 480 37.48 19.53 -0.19
C GLY A 480 37.47 19.01 1.24
N ARG A 481 37.33 19.89 2.25
CA ARG A 481 37.31 19.47 3.66
C ARG A 481 35.90 19.01 4.04
N PRO A 482 35.74 17.84 4.68
CA PRO A 482 34.43 17.35 5.12
C PRO A 482 33.73 18.37 6.03
N GLN A 483 32.50 18.72 5.64
CA GLN A 483 31.63 19.61 6.39
C GLN A 483 30.19 19.12 6.19
N PRO A 484 29.61 18.36 7.14
CA PRO A 484 28.23 17.91 7.03
C PRO A 484 27.26 19.08 6.81
N PHE A 485 26.30 18.90 5.93
CA PHE A 485 25.31 19.92 5.60
C PHE A 485 23.94 19.50 6.14
N GLN A 486 23.40 20.25 7.09
CA GLN A 486 22.03 20.03 7.57
C GLN A 486 21.06 20.83 6.69
N VAL A 487 20.07 20.14 6.15
CA VAL A 487 19.00 20.76 5.36
C VAL A 487 18.13 21.59 6.29
N GLU A 488 18.04 22.90 6.06
CA GLU A 488 17.17 23.79 6.86
C GLU A 488 15.85 24.08 6.14
N GLU A 489 15.92 24.34 4.83
CA GLU A 489 14.77 24.72 4.02
C GLU A 489 14.87 24.10 2.63
N MET A 490 13.71 23.75 2.07
CA MET A 490 13.58 23.22 0.72
C MET A 490 12.34 23.80 0.05
N SER A 491 12.43 24.01 -1.26
CA SER A 491 11.29 24.37 -2.09
C SER A 491 11.21 23.44 -3.29
N VAL A 492 9.99 23.18 -3.76
CA VAL A 492 9.74 22.33 -4.93
C VAL A 492 9.21 23.20 -6.05
N GLU A 493 10.02 23.36 -7.10
CA GLU A 493 9.57 23.96 -8.35
C GLU A 493 8.72 22.92 -9.09
N PRO A 494 7.44 23.22 -9.39
CA PRO A 494 6.59 22.26 -10.11
C PRO A 494 7.17 21.96 -11.50
N ALA A 495 6.82 20.78 -12.02
CA ALA A 495 7.18 20.41 -13.38
C ALA A 495 6.67 21.48 -14.37
N ARG A 496 7.51 21.85 -15.33
CA ARG A 496 7.14 22.85 -16.35
C ARG A 496 6.05 22.30 -17.30
N PRO A 497 5.23 23.18 -17.91
CA PRO A 497 4.21 22.77 -18.86
C PRO A 497 4.78 22.00 -20.06
N GLU A 498 3.94 21.18 -20.68
CA GLU A 498 4.29 20.45 -21.89
C GLU A 498 4.67 21.40 -23.03
N GLY A 499 5.90 21.30 -23.53
CA GLY A 499 6.47 22.17 -24.58
C GLY A 499 7.70 22.98 -24.16
N GLU A 500 7.98 23.11 -22.86
CA GLU A 500 9.24 23.68 -22.37
C GLU A 500 10.28 22.59 -22.10
N GLU A 501 11.37 22.57 -22.86
CA GLU A 501 12.48 21.64 -22.64
C GLU A 501 13.32 22.08 -21.44
N VAL A 502 13.23 21.35 -20.33
CA VAL A 502 14.18 21.44 -19.21
C VAL A 502 15.14 20.28 -19.30
N ARG A 503 16.44 20.54 -19.39
CA ARG A 503 17.48 19.51 -19.34
C ARG A 503 17.95 19.32 -17.90
N VAL A 504 18.25 18.09 -17.55
CA VAL A 504 18.90 17.73 -16.29
C VAL A 504 20.10 16.84 -16.58
N HIS A 505 21.07 16.80 -15.66
CA HIS A 505 22.38 16.19 -15.88
C HIS A 505 22.81 15.31 -14.71
N ASP A 506 23.41 14.16 -15.02
CA ASP A 506 23.98 13.22 -14.05
C ASP A 506 25.38 12.79 -14.52
N LEU A 507 26.24 12.35 -13.61
CA LEU A 507 27.62 11.95 -13.90
C LEU A 507 27.87 10.51 -13.46
N LEU A 508 28.22 9.64 -14.41
CA LEU A 508 28.81 8.34 -14.10
C LEU A 508 30.33 8.48 -14.14
N LEU A 509 31.02 7.94 -13.13
CA LEU A 509 32.48 8.02 -13.03
C LEU A 509 33.12 6.67 -13.36
N GLU A 510 34.41 6.67 -13.66
CA GLU A 510 35.17 5.43 -13.88
C GLU A 510 35.16 4.50 -12.65
N ASN A 511 35.24 3.19 -12.89
CA ASN A 511 35.14 2.13 -11.87
C ASN A 511 33.82 2.15 -11.05
N TRP A 512 32.74 2.72 -11.60
CA TRP A 512 31.44 2.77 -10.92
C TRP A 512 30.93 1.40 -10.52
N GLU A 513 31.23 0.38 -11.32
CA GLU A 513 30.82 -1.01 -11.13
C GLU A 513 31.50 -1.69 -9.93
N ARG A 514 32.54 -1.08 -9.35
CA ARG A 514 33.26 -1.60 -8.17
C ARG A 514 33.20 -0.66 -6.99
N ASP A 515 33.51 0.62 -7.21
CA ASP A 515 33.77 1.58 -6.15
C ASP A 515 32.51 2.35 -5.74
N ARG A 516 31.49 2.40 -6.62
CA ARG A 516 30.32 3.30 -6.52
C ARG A 516 30.74 4.71 -6.08
N PRO A 517 31.62 5.38 -6.84
CA PRO A 517 32.17 6.64 -6.40
C PRO A 517 31.07 7.71 -6.35
N ALA A 518 31.03 8.47 -5.27
CA ALA A 518 30.20 9.68 -5.22
C ALA A 518 30.99 10.87 -5.76
N TYR A 519 30.33 11.81 -6.39
CA TYR A 519 30.91 13.11 -6.72
C TYR A 519 30.25 14.21 -5.89
N TYR A 520 30.89 15.37 -5.83
CA TYR A 520 30.39 16.50 -5.05
C TYR A 520 29.73 17.55 -5.94
N VAL A 521 28.49 17.90 -5.62
CA VAL A 521 27.63 18.82 -6.37
C VAL A 521 26.95 19.84 -5.45
N GLY A 522 26.74 21.07 -5.92
CA GLY A 522 26.20 22.18 -5.14
C GLY A 522 26.89 23.50 -5.43
N GLY A 523 27.24 24.24 -4.38
CA GLY A 523 27.98 25.48 -4.44
C GLY A 523 27.19 26.70 -3.94
N PRO A 524 27.84 27.89 -3.91
CA PRO A 524 29.25 28.10 -4.26
C PRO A 524 30.26 27.64 -3.20
N ASP A 525 29.83 27.49 -1.94
CA ASP A 525 30.73 27.27 -0.80
C ASP A 525 30.73 25.81 -0.29
N LEU A 526 29.60 25.12 -0.45
CA LEU A 526 29.39 23.74 0.00
C LEU A 526 28.89 22.84 -1.13
N PHE A 527 29.41 21.62 -1.16
CA PHE A 527 29.08 20.62 -2.16
C PHE A 527 28.70 19.32 -1.47
N VAL A 528 27.49 18.82 -1.74
CA VAL A 528 26.98 17.56 -1.19
C VAL A 528 27.41 16.39 -2.08
N ALA A 529 27.64 15.24 -1.47
CA ALA A 529 27.97 14.01 -2.19
C ALA A 529 26.72 13.40 -2.83
N ALA A 530 26.78 13.13 -4.12
CA ALA A 530 25.74 12.46 -4.90
C ALA A 530 26.30 11.19 -5.58
N GLU A 531 25.44 10.20 -5.82
CA GLU A 531 25.75 9.03 -6.65
C GLU A 531 24.91 9.08 -7.94
N ALA A 532 25.40 8.45 -9.01
CA ALA A 532 24.57 8.24 -10.19
C ALA A 532 23.43 7.24 -9.89
N GLU A 533 22.33 7.32 -10.66
CA GLU A 533 21.22 6.35 -10.60
C GLU A 533 21.56 4.97 -11.22
N SER A 534 22.77 4.47 -10.98
CA SER A 534 23.22 3.18 -11.50
C SER A 534 22.90 2.05 -10.52
N SER A 535 22.30 0.96 -11.01
CA SER A 535 22.16 -0.26 -10.22
C SER A 535 23.51 -0.94 -10.04
N ASP A 536 23.74 -1.58 -8.89
CA ASP A 536 24.97 -2.34 -8.68
C ASP A 536 24.85 -3.76 -9.23
N PRO A 537 25.63 -4.10 -10.28
CA PRO A 537 25.54 -5.41 -10.89
C PRO A 537 26.15 -6.54 -10.03
N LEU A 538 26.97 -6.21 -9.04
CA LEU A 538 27.61 -7.16 -8.14
C LEU A 538 26.71 -7.56 -6.97
N ARG A 539 25.76 -6.70 -6.57
CA ARG A 539 24.80 -7.03 -5.50
C ARG A 539 23.77 -8.06 -5.91
N GLU A 540 23.30 -7.99 -7.16
CA GLU A 540 22.29 -8.92 -7.68
C GLU A 540 22.78 -9.65 -8.94
N PRO A 541 23.82 -10.50 -8.82
CA PRO A 541 24.54 -11.04 -9.97
C PRO A 541 23.65 -11.83 -10.93
N LYS A 542 22.56 -12.44 -10.45
CA LYS A 542 21.60 -13.15 -11.29
C LYS A 542 20.68 -12.19 -12.06
N ALA A 543 20.21 -11.11 -11.43
CA ALA A 543 19.40 -10.10 -12.11
C ALA A 543 20.24 -9.35 -13.15
N SER A 544 21.51 -9.06 -12.83
CA SER A 544 22.47 -8.50 -13.79
C SER A 544 22.73 -9.44 -14.95
N LEU A 545 22.84 -10.75 -14.71
CA LEU A 545 22.97 -11.72 -15.78
C LEU A 545 21.75 -11.72 -16.72
N THR A 546 20.55 -11.62 -16.16
CA THR A 546 19.30 -11.46 -16.95
C THR A 546 19.33 -10.19 -17.79
N LEU A 547 19.70 -9.06 -17.19
CA LEU A 547 19.81 -7.78 -17.88
C LEU A 547 20.79 -7.85 -19.06
N LEU A 548 22.01 -8.33 -18.81
CA LEU A 548 23.06 -8.41 -19.82
C LEU A 548 22.66 -9.33 -20.99
N SER A 549 22.02 -10.46 -20.71
CA SER A 549 21.50 -11.35 -21.76
C SER A 549 20.39 -10.67 -22.58
N ALA A 550 19.51 -9.90 -21.94
CA ALA A 550 18.46 -9.16 -22.65
C ALA A 550 19.04 -8.07 -23.56
N LEU A 551 19.98 -7.28 -23.04
CA LEU A 551 20.61 -6.19 -23.79
C LEU A 551 21.42 -6.70 -25.00
N ALA A 552 22.05 -7.87 -24.90
CA ALA A 552 22.80 -8.47 -26.00
C ALA A 552 21.94 -8.70 -27.27
N HIS A 553 20.64 -8.97 -27.12
CA HIS A 553 19.70 -9.09 -28.26
C HIS A 553 18.98 -7.77 -28.56
N ALA A 554 18.57 -7.04 -27.53
CA ALA A 554 17.71 -5.86 -27.69
C ALA A 554 18.44 -4.66 -28.28
N VAL A 555 19.70 -4.42 -27.88
CA VAL A 555 20.45 -3.23 -28.29
C VAL A 555 20.74 -3.20 -29.79
N PRO A 556 21.25 -4.27 -30.44
CA PRO A 556 21.44 -4.28 -31.89
C PRO A 556 20.13 -4.02 -32.66
N ALA A 557 19.02 -4.62 -32.23
CA ALA A 557 17.72 -4.44 -32.87
C ALA A 557 17.19 -3.01 -32.70
N SER A 558 17.37 -2.45 -31.50
CA SER A 558 17.04 -1.07 -31.18
C SER A 558 17.80 -0.09 -32.08
N ARG A 559 19.13 -0.23 -32.21
CA ARG A 559 19.96 0.58 -33.12
C ARG A 559 19.50 0.49 -34.57
N ALA A 560 19.07 -0.70 -35.01
CA ALA A 560 18.62 -0.93 -36.38
C ALA A 560 17.21 -0.39 -36.69
N SER A 561 16.40 -0.10 -35.67
CA SER A 561 14.94 0.03 -35.83
C SER A 561 14.33 1.26 -35.19
N LEU A 562 14.95 1.84 -34.16
CA LEU A 562 14.43 3.01 -33.45
C LEU A 562 15.17 4.26 -33.90
N ALA A 563 14.43 5.29 -34.33
CA ALA A 563 15.01 6.58 -34.69
C ALA A 563 15.09 7.54 -33.49
N ALA A 564 14.20 7.35 -32.50
CA ALA A 564 14.08 8.19 -31.32
C ALA A 564 13.98 7.29 -30.06
N PRO A 565 15.07 6.62 -29.64
CA PRO A 565 15.04 5.65 -28.54
C PRO A 565 14.49 6.22 -27.23
N HIS A 566 14.68 7.52 -26.96
CA HIS A 566 14.16 8.20 -25.77
C HIS A 566 12.62 8.25 -25.71
N LEU A 567 11.93 8.24 -26.85
CA LEU A 567 10.47 8.15 -26.92
C LEU A 567 10.02 6.69 -27.05
N GLN A 568 10.73 5.92 -27.87
CA GLN A 568 10.27 4.60 -28.31
C GLN A 568 10.62 3.48 -27.33
N ALA A 569 11.80 3.49 -26.70
CA ALA A 569 12.23 2.41 -25.80
C ALA A 569 11.34 2.25 -24.56
N PRO A 570 10.92 3.32 -23.84
CA PRO A 570 9.98 3.19 -22.72
C PRO A 570 8.65 2.55 -23.15
N ALA A 571 8.12 2.94 -24.31
CA ALA A 571 6.88 2.37 -24.84
C ALA A 571 7.02 0.88 -25.17
N LEU A 572 8.14 0.47 -25.78
CA LEU A 572 8.43 -0.93 -26.09
C LEU A 572 8.55 -1.78 -24.83
N VAL A 573 9.36 -1.33 -23.85
CA VAL A 573 9.54 -2.06 -22.60
C VAL A 573 8.21 -2.23 -21.88
N ARG A 574 7.33 -1.22 -21.87
CA ARG A 574 5.98 -1.27 -21.28
C ARG A 574 5.04 -2.31 -21.93
N ARG A 575 5.24 -2.62 -23.22
CA ARG A 575 4.40 -3.57 -23.97
C ARG A 575 4.89 -5.03 -23.89
N LEU A 576 6.02 -5.31 -23.24
CA LEU A 576 6.58 -6.66 -23.21
C LEU A 576 5.66 -7.68 -22.49
N PRO A 577 5.42 -8.86 -23.11
CA PRO A 577 4.68 -9.95 -22.48
C PRO A 577 5.59 -10.72 -21.50
N ALA A 578 5.83 -10.14 -20.33
CA ALA A 578 6.81 -10.69 -19.38
C ALA A 578 6.48 -12.11 -18.89
N ALA A 579 5.19 -12.47 -18.79
CA ALA A 579 4.75 -13.79 -18.32
C ALA A 579 5.33 -14.93 -19.17
N ASP A 580 5.28 -14.81 -20.49
CA ASP A 580 5.81 -15.82 -21.41
C ASP A 580 7.32 -15.99 -21.25
N ALA A 581 8.04 -14.90 -20.97
CA ALA A 581 9.47 -14.93 -20.71
C ALA A 581 9.81 -15.66 -19.40
N PHE A 582 9.04 -15.43 -18.32
CA PHE A 582 9.20 -16.16 -17.05
C PHE A 582 8.93 -17.65 -17.21
N ASP A 583 7.89 -18.01 -17.95
CA ASP A 583 7.55 -19.40 -18.24
C ASP A 583 8.62 -20.10 -19.09
N ALA A 584 9.13 -19.44 -20.12
CA ALA A 584 10.23 -19.93 -20.94
C ALA A 584 11.49 -20.14 -20.09
N ALA A 585 11.82 -19.18 -19.23
CA ALA A 585 12.96 -19.26 -18.33
C ALA A 585 12.84 -20.41 -17.33
N ARG A 586 11.65 -20.65 -16.79
CA ARG A 586 11.38 -21.77 -15.88
C ARG A 586 11.63 -23.10 -16.59
N ARG A 587 11.06 -23.30 -17.79
CA ARG A 587 11.27 -24.52 -18.59
C ARG A 587 12.75 -24.77 -18.91
N ALA A 588 13.49 -23.73 -19.27
CA ALA A 588 14.92 -23.83 -19.54
C ALA A 588 15.72 -24.22 -18.30
N ALA A 589 15.42 -23.64 -17.14
CA ALA A 589 16.08 -23.96 -15.87
C ALA A 589 15.93 -25.43 -15.47
N TRP A 590 14.74 -26.01 -15.70
CA TRP A 590 14.47 -27.43 -15.43
C TRP A 590 15.11 -28.36 -16.46
N SER A 591 15.27 -27.91 -17.69
CA SER A 591 15.92 -28.68 -18.78
C SER A 591 17.45 -28.68 -18.68
N ALA A 592 18.06 -27.74 -17.95
CA ALA A 592 19.50 -27.61 -17.78
C ALA A 592 20.15 -28.69 -16.89
N ALA A 593 19.44 -29.78 -16.57
CA ALA A 593 19.94 -30.91 -15.78
C ALA A 593 21.05 -31.66 -16.55
N GLY A 594 22.32 -31.31 -16.31
CA GLY A 594 23.45 -32.01 -16.95
C GLY A 594 24.77 -31.26 -17.09
N GLY A 595 24.93 -30.04 -16.57
CA GLY A 595 26.25 -29.38 -16.52
C GLY A 595 26.63 -28.58 -17.77
N VAL A 596 25.66 -28.18 -18.61
CA VAL A 596 25.94 -27.16 -19.63
C VAL A 596 26.19 -25.83 -18.92
N ARG A 597 27.47 -25.48 -18.78
CA ARG A 597 27.90 -24.11 -18.45
C ARG A 597 27.56 -23.23 -19.64
N ALA A 598 26.34 -22.70 -19.70
CA ALA A 598 26.08 -21.57 -20.58
C ALA A 598 27.11 -20.48 -20.21
N ALA A 599 27.90 -20.05 -21.19
CA ALA A 599 28.85 -18.98 -20.99
C ALA A 599 28.06 -17.76 -20.47
N ALA A 600 28.47 -17.19 -19.34
CA ALA A 600 27.89 -15.91 -18.97
C ALA A 600 28.27 -14.90 -20.05
N PRO A 601 27.35 -14.04 -20.51
CA PRO A 601 27.76 -12.84 -21.23
C PRO A 601 28.83 -12.13 -20.40
N SER A 602 29.88 -11.67 -21.09
CA SER A 602 30.85 -10.77 -20.48
C SER A 602 30.12 -9.54 -19.98
N ILE A 603 30.52 -9.02 -18.81
CA ILE A 603 30.11 -7.68 -18.41
C ILE A 603 30.58 -6.74 -19.52
N PRO A 604 29.68 -6.01 -20.19
CA PRO A 604 30.06 -5.15 -21.28
C PRO A 604 31.06 -4.10 -20.80
N GLY A 605 32.14 -3.88 -21.55
CA GLY A 605 33.03 -2.76 -21.28
C GLY A 605 32.37 -1.43 -21.66
N PRO A 606 33.05 -0.30 -21.38
CA PRO A 606 32.55 1.03 -21.75
C PRO A 606 32.12 1.14 -23.22
N GLU A 607 32.78 0.43 -24.13
CA GLU A 607 32.48 0.38 -25.57
C GLU A 607 31.08 -0.14 -25.91
N PHE A 608 30.42 -0.87 -25.02
CA PHE A 608 29.04 -1.31 -25.24
C PHE A 608 28.05 -0.15 -25.14
N TYR A 609 28.34 0.76 -24.21
CA TYR A 609 27.55 1.92 -23.92
C TYR A 609 28.02 3.18 -24.65
N MET A 610 29.06 3.07 -25.47
CA MET A 610 29.59 4.17 -26.27
C MET A 610 29.57 3.81 -27.77
N THR A 611 29.34 4.78 -28.63
CA THR A 611 29.49 4.69 -30.09
C THR A 611 30.16 5.98 -30.56
N ASP A 612 31.28 5.85 -31.28
CA ASP A 612 32.08 6.98 -31.77
C ASP A 612 32.54 7.97 -30.68
N GLY A 613 32.80 7.45 -29.47
CA GLY A 613 33.20 8.28 -28.33
C GLY A 613 32.07 9.15 -27.75
N ALA A 614 30.83 8.85 -28.10
CA ALA A 614 29.63 9.41 -27.47
C ALA A 614 28.79 8.28 -26.87
N TRP A 615 28.08 8.56 -25.78
CA TRP A 615 27.19 7.60 -25.17
C TRP A 615 26.08 7.11 -26.11
N GLU A 616 25.78 5.82 -26.04
CA GLU A 616 24.87 5.13 -26.94
C GLU A 616 23.47 5.05 -26.31
N PRO A 617 22.50 5.87 -26.75
CA PRO A 617 21.23 6.03 -26.05
C PRO A 617 20.38 4.76 -26.06
N HIS A 618 20.56 3.85 -27.02
CA HIS A 618 19.74 2.64 -27.09
C HIS A 618 20.06 1.66 -25.94
N ALA A 619 21.34 1.40 -25.67
CA ALA A 619 21.76 0.52 -24.57
C ALA A 619 21.27 1.03 -23.22
N THR A 620 21.51 2.30 -22.93
CA THR A 620 21.31 2.86 -21.59
C THR A 620 19.84 3.10 -21.29
N LEU A 621 19.07 3.56 -22.26
CA LEU A 621 17.63 3.69 -22.08
C LEU A 621 16.99 2.31 -21.91
N LEU A 622 17.40 1.30 -22.69
CA LEU A 622 16.87 -0.05 -22.51
C LEU A 622 17.26 -0.63 -21.14
N GLU A 623 18.51 -0.44 -20.70
CA GLU A 623 18.96 -0.86 -19.37
C GLU A 623 18.11 -0.23 -18.27
N ALA A 624 18.02 1.11 -18.26
CA ALA A 624 17.29 1.84 -17.23
C ALA A 624 15.81 1.44 -17.20
N GLN A 625 15.16 1.29 -18.36
CA GLN A 625 13.75 0.89 -18.43
C GLN A 625 13.54 -0.56 -17.98
N LEU A 626 14.45 -1.49 -18.34
CA LEU A 626 14.36 -2.88 -17.91
C LEU A 626 14.58 -3.03 -16.41
N LEU A 627 15.56 -2.32 -15.84
CA LEU A 627 15.85 -2.35 -14.40
C LEU A 627 14.66 -1.82 -13.59
N ARG A 628 14.18 -0.61 -13.93
CA ARG A 628 13.03 0.02 -13.25
C ARG A 628 11.81 -0.88 -13.27
N ARG A 629 11.52 -1.48 -14.43
CA ARG A 629 10.32 -2.30 -14.59
C ARG A 629 10.43 -3.69 -13.97
N PHE A 630 11.57 -4.35 -14.09
CA PHE A 630 11.65 -5.79 -13.86
C PHE A 630 12.67 -6.26 -12.83
N ALA A 631 13.60 -5.42 -12.36
CA ALA A 631 14.69 -5.90 -11.48
C ALA A 631 14.16 -6.61 -10.22
N ARG A 632 13.16 -6.03 -9.54
CA ARG A 632 12.50 -6.67 -8.37
C ARG A 632 11.85 -8.00 -8.74
N THR A 633 11.11 -8.04 -9.83
CA THR A 633 10.42 -9.25 -10.31
C THR A 633 11.41 -10.34 -10.71
N TRP A 634 12.52 -9.99 -11.37
CA TRP A 634 13.60 -10.91 -11.70
C TRP A 634 14.23 -11.49 -10.44
N ARG A 635 14.60 -10.66 -9.46
CA ARG A 635 15.16 -11.13 -8.19
C ARG A 635 14.28 -12.20 -7.55
N ARG A 636 12.99 -11.89 -7.37
CA ARG A 636 12.00 -12.77 -6.75
C ARG A 636 11.84 -14.06 -7.54
N PHE A 637 11.65 -13.97 -8.85
CA PHE A 637 11.60 -15.15 -9.73
C PHE A 637 12.88 -16.00 -9.64
N LEU A 638 14.06 -15.40 -9.57
CA LEU A 638 15.32 -16.15 -9.54
C LEU A 638 15.59 -16.78 -8.15
N ALA A 639 14.99 -16.25 -7.09
CA ALA A 639 14.98 -16.86 -5.77
C ALA A 639 13.98 -18.02 -5.67
N THR A 640 12.80 -17.88 -6.28
CA THR A 640 11.67 -18.80 -6.08
C THR A 640 11.14 -19.45 -7.36
N GLY A 641 11.92 -19.47 -8.44
CA GLY A 641 11.52 -19.98 -9.76
C GLY A 641 11.21 -21.48 -9.81
N TRP A 642 11.36 -22.16 -8.68
CA TRP A 642 10.88 -23.51 -8.46
C TRP A 642 9.37 -23.61 -8.22
N ARG A 643 8.72 -22.50 -7.86
CA ARG A 643 7.28 -22.43 -7.62
C ARG A 643 6.55 -22.50 -8.95
N ASP A 644 5.50 -23.33 -9.00
CA ASP A 644 4.57 -23.31 -10.12
C ASP A 644 3.49 -22.25 -9.92
N GLU A 645 3.17 -21.58 -11.02
CA GLU A 645 1.97 -20.78 -11.18
C GLU A 645 0.85 -21.74 -11.57
N THR A 646 0.38 -22.56 -10.63
CA THR A 646 -0.84 -23.33 -10.85
C THR A 646 -2.02 -22.59 -10.22
N PRO A 647 -2.94 -22.04 -11.04
CA PRO A 647 -4.19 -21.51 -10.54
C PRO A 647 -5.19 -22.65 -10.33
N GLY A 648 -5.93 -22.56 -9.23
CA GLY A 648 -7.03 -23.46 -8.92
C GLY A 648 -7.07 -23.81 -7.44
N ARG A 649 -8.23 -23.63 -6.83
CA ARG A 649 -8.55 -24.14 -5.50
C ARG A 649 -9.39 -25.40 -5.67
N ALA A 650 -8.87 -26.53 -5.23
CA ALA A 650 -9.62 -27.76 -5.07
C ALA A 650 -10.06 -27.93 -3.61
N PRO A 651 -11.15 -28.69 -3.34
CA PRO A 651 -11.50 -29.09 -1.99
C PRO A 651 -10.33 -29.80 -1.28
N GLY A 652 -10.03 -29.38 -0.04
CA GLY A 652 -8.91 -29.92 0.74
C GLY A 652 -7.55 -29.29 0.44
N ASP A 653 -7.47 -28.31 -0.47
CA ASP A 653 -6.28 -27.51 -0.66
C ASP A 653 -5.93 -26.72 0.60
N ARG A 654 -4.64 -26.44 0.73
CA ARG A 654 -4.08 -25.71 1.88
C ARG A 654 -3.72 -24.29 1.45
N LEU A 655 -3.96 -23.33 2.33
CA LEU A 655 -3.52 -21.96 2.11
C LEU A 655 -2.00 -21.91 2.26
N THR A 656 -1.34 -21.37 1.24
CA THR A 656 0.09 -21.13 1.22
C THR A 656 0.38 -19.67 0.91
N VAL A 657 1.37 -19.12 1.61
CA VAL A 657 1.84 -17.75 1.40
C VAL A 657 3.35 -17.81 1.16
N LEU A 658 3.80 -17.42 -0.03
CA LEU A 658 5.22 -17.18 -0.26
C LEU A 658 5.51 -15.72 0.07
N VAL A 659 6.41 -15.48 1.00
CA VAL A 659 6.92 -14.14 1.30
C VAL A 659 8.31 -14.03 0.70
N HIS A 660 8.52 -13.08 -0.20
CA HIS A 660 9.81 -12.86 -0.85
C HIS A 660 10.68 -11.93 -0.01
N ASP A 661 10.26 -10.66 0.09
CA ASP A 661 11.04 -9.60 0.71
C ASP A 661 10.15 -8.51 1.33
N LEU A 662 10.79 -7.72 2.19
CA LEU A 662 10.25 -6.51 2.80
C LEU A 662 11.22 -5.36 2.51
N GLU A 663 10.76 -4.32 1.83
CA GLU A 663 11.51 -3.09 1.57
C GLU A 663 11.00 -1.99 2.51
N LEU A 664 11.87 -1.48 3.37
CA LEU A 664 11.59 -0.44 4.37
C LEU A 664 12.13 0.91 3.86
N ALA A 665 11.40 1.99 4.10
CA ALA A 665 11.83 3.34 3.76
C ALA A 665 12.09 4.17 5.03
N GLY A 666 12.84 5.26 4.90
CA GLY A 666 13.01 6.22 5.98
C GLY A 666 13.86 5.70 7.16
N ASP A 667 13.55 6.21 8.34
CA ASP A 667 14.22 5.86 9.59
C ASP A 667 13.59 4.65 10.30
N ALA A 668 12.99 3.74 9.54
CA ALA A 668 12.43 2.49 10.06
C ALA A 668 13.34 1.27 9.75
N PRO A 669 14.64 1.26 10.12
CA PRO A 669 15.47 0.08 9.92
C PRO A 669 15.00 -1.07 10.80
N VAL A 670 15.46 -2.26 10.42
CA VAL A 670 15.64 -3.31 11.41
C VAL A 670 16.91 -3.00 12.20
N GLU A 671 16.74 -2.69 13.49
CA GLU A 671 17.85 -2.38 14.39
C GLU A 671 18.89 -3.52 14.46
N ALA A 672 20.16 -3.13 14.59
CA ALA A 672 21.27 -4.08 14.65
C ALA A 672 21.08 -5.05 15.83
N GLY A 673 21.17 -6.35 15.55
CA GLY A 673 20.94 -7.42 16.53
C GLY A 673 19.51 -7.55 17.10
N ALA A 674 18.57 -6.66 16.75
CA ALA A 674 17.22 -6.69 17.31
C ALA A 674 16.37 -7.84 16.71
N PRO A 675 15.57 -8.53 17.53
CA PRO A 675 14.61 -9.49 17.03
C PRO A 675 13.51 -8.74 16.27
N ALA A 676 13.40 -9.01 14.98
CA ALA A 676 12.34 -8.48 14.14
C ALA A 676 11.64 -9.61 13.38
N VAL A 677 10.32 -9.58 13.44
CA VAL A 677 9.47 -10.71 13.04
C VAL A 677 8.36 -10.20 12.16
N LEU A 678 8.18 -10.85 11.01
CA LEU A 678 6.97 -10.70 10.23
C LEU A 678 5.96 -11.75 10.71
N ARG A 679 4.89 -11.31 11.37
CA ARG A 679 3.78 -12.16 11.82
C ARG A 679 2.67 -12.14 10.78
N LEU A 680 2.23 -13.31 10.35
CA LEU A 680 1.12 -13.50 9.42
C LEU A 680 0.05 -14.33 10.10
N ALA A 681 -1.18 -13.84 10.21
CA ALA A 681 -2.29 -14.52 10.87
C ALA A 681 -3.54 -14.54 9.99
N VAL A 682 -4.17 -15.70 9.85
CA VAL A 682 -5.46 -15.81 9.16
C VAL A 682 -6.58 -15.52 10.15
N GLN A 683 -7.45 -14.57 9.79
CA GLN A 683 -8.66 -14.21 10.52
C GLN A 683 -9.87 -14.75 9.77
N ASP A 684 -10.72 -15.55 10.43
CA ASP A 684 -11.95 -16.09 9.88
C ASP A 684 -12.92 -16.54 10.99
N HIS A 685 -14.23 -16.47 10.74
CA HIS A 685 -15.30 -16.77 11.70
C HIS A 685 -15.34 -18.21 12.17
N GLY A 686 -14.88 -19.12 11.31
CA GLY A 686 -14.86 -20.56 11.60
C GLY A 686 -13.59 -21.03 12.29
N LEU A 687 -12.61 -20.16 12.53
CA LEU A 687 -11.36 -20.52 13.18
C LEU A 687 -11.48 -20.30 14.70
N HIS A 688 -11.21 -21.37 15.46
CA HIS A 688 -11.13 -21.26 16.91
C HIS A 688 -9.92 -20.40 17.31
N PRO A 689 -10.03 -19.47 18.28
CA PRO A 689 -8.93 -18.60 18.69
C PRO A 689 -7.65 -19.34 19.06
N GLU A 690 -7.79 -20.51 19.71
CA GLU A 690 -6.64 -21.35 20.11
C GLU A 690 -5.95 -22.10 18.96
N THR A 691 -6.62 -22.28 17.81
CA THR A 691 -6.00 -22.89 16.63
C THR A 691 -5.33 -21.85 15.72
N GLY A 692 -5.29 -20.58 16.18
CA GLY A 692 -4.75 -19.41 15.50
C GLY A 692 -3.70 -19.78 14.46
N LEU A 693 -4.07 -19.67 13.19
CA LEU A 693 -3.21 -19.97 12.06
C LEU A 693 -2.24 -18.80 11.88
N ALA A 694 -1.41 -18.56 12.89
CA ALA A 694 -0.33 -17.59 12.87
C ALA A 694 0.97 -18.26 12.45
N ARG A 695 1.76 -17.57 11.64
CA ARG A 695 3.11 -17.96 11.24
C ARG A 695 4.02 -16.76 11.40
N GLU A 696 5.24 -17.03 11.82
CA GLU A 696 6.26 -16.00 12.01
C GLU A 696 7.45 -16.28 11.12
N LEU A 697 7.93 -15.23 10.45
CA LEU A 697 9.19 -15.22 9.74
C LEU A 697 10.14 -14.28 10.47
N ARG A 698 11.23 -14.85 10.99
CA ARG A 698 12.27 -14.08 11.66
C ARG A 698 13.22 -13.55 10.62
N ALA A 699 13.43 -12.25 10.64
CA ALA A 699 14.41 -11.64 9.79
C ALA A 699 15.81 -11.89 10.41
N GLU A 700 16.76 -12.47 9.66
CA GLU A 700 18.06 -12.90 10.19
C GLU A 700 18.80 -11.79 10.97
N PRO A 701 19.32 -12.05 12.19
CA PRO A 701 20.10 -11.05 12.91
C PRO A 701 21.35 -10.65 12.13
N ARG A 702 21.67 -9.36 12.12
CA ARG A 702 22.90 -8.83 11.54
C ARG A 702 23.56 -7.80 12.45
N ALA A 703 24.86 -7.62 12.25
CA ALA A 703 25.67 -6.64 12.98
C ALA A 703 25.36 -5.20 12.54
N ASP A 704 24.86 -5.02 11.32
CA ASP A 704 24.42 -3.77 10.73
C ASP A 704 22.89 -3.67 10.70
N ARG A 705 22.40 -2.43 10.64
CA ARG A 705 21.00 -2.13 10.38
C ARG A 705 20.66 -2.49 8.94
N ARG A 706 19.39 -2.86 8.69
CA ARG A 706 18.92 -3.18 7.32
C ARG A 706 17.57 -2.55 7.02
N TRP A 707 17.38 -2.24 5.75
CA TRP A 707 16.11 -1.76 5.21
C TRP A 707 15.46 -2.78 4.26
N HIS A 708 16.14 -3.89 3.99
CA HIS A 708 15.64 -4.91 3.07
C HIS A 708 15.76 -6.35 3.59
N PRO A 709 14.92 -6.75 4.56
CA PRO A 709 14.80 -8.16 4.91
C PRO A 709 14.35 -9.02 3.73
N ARG A 710 15.10 -10.10 3.44
CA ARG A 710 14.74 -11.14 2.46
C ARG A 710 14.34 -12.41 3.20
N PHE A 711 13.27 -13.06 2.75
CA PHE A 711 12.70 -14.24 3.39
C PHE A 711 12.67 -15.45 2.44
N ASP A 712 12.21 -15.26 1.20
CA ASP A 712 12.01 -16.31 0.19
C ASP A 712 11.37 -17.58 0.77
N ALA A 713 10.36 -17.40 1.63
CA ALA A 713 9.83 -18.42 2.53
C ALA A 713 8.37 -18.76 2.20
N LEU A 714 8.13 -20.05 1.97
CA LEU A 714 6.78 -20.59 1.79
C LEU A 714 6.20 -21.01 3.14
N LEU A 715 5.14 -20.34 3.55
CA LEU A 715 4.36 -20.63 4.76
C LEU A 715 3.13 -21.47 4.40
N ASP A 716 2.87 -22.50 5.19
CA ASP A 716 1.70 -23.38 5.06
C ASP A 716 0.78 -23.20 6.29
N PHE A 717 -0.43 -22.73 6.03
CA PHE A 717 -1.45 -22.44 7.04
C PHE A 717 -2.41 -23.61 7.28
N GLY A 718 -2.17 -24.77 6.69
CA GLY A 718 -3.07 -25.91 6.88
C GLY A 718 -4.24 -25.95 5.90
N PRO A 719 -5.07 -27.01 5.98
CA PRO A 719 -6.32 -27.07 5.24
C PRO A 719 -7.22 -25.94 5.78
N PHE A 720 -7.72 -25.12 4.87
CA PHE A 720 -8.49 -23.94 5.23
C PHE A 720 -9.63 -23.77 4.23
N ALA A 721 -10.84 -23.58 4.74
CA ALA A 721 -12.02 -23.29 3.91
C ALA A 721 -12.47 -21.86 4.25
N PRO A 722 -11.85 -20.82 3.65
CA PRO A 722 -12.16 -19.43 3.98
C PRO A 722 -13.64 -19.14 3.78
N SER A 723 -14.22 -18.49 4.78
CA SER A 723 -15.43 -17.71 4.55
C SER A 723 -15.16 -16.57 3.55
N PRO A 724 -16.21 -15.93 3.00
CA PRO A 724 -16.06 -14.73 2.18
C PRO A 724 -15.30 -13.60 2.88
N ASP A 725 -15.34 -13.55 4.22
CA ASP A 725 -14.77 -12.49 5.05
C ASP A 725 -13.36 -12.83 5.59
N ALA A 726 -12.84 -14.00 5.21
CA ALA A 726 -11.52 -14.44 5.63
C ALA A 726 -10.42 -13.49 5.13
N ALA A 727 -9.49 -13.14 6.02
CA ALA A 727 -8.39 -12.24 5.72
C ALA A 727 -7.06 -12.75 6.27
N LEU A 728 -5.98 -12.32 5.65
CA LEU A 728 -4.60 -12.47 6.12
C LEU A 728 -4.16 -11.13 6.69
N GLU A 729 -3.91 -11.11 7.99
CA GLU A 729 -3.29 -9.99 8.68
C GLU A 729 -1.79 -10.19 8.73
N ILE A 730 -1.05 -9.16 8.35
CA ILE A 730 0.40 -9.15 8.30
C ILE A 730 0.86 -7.99 9.17
N ALA A 731 1.69 -8.29 10.17
CA ALA A 731 2.25 -7.32 11.07
C ALA A 731 3.78 -7.43 11.08
N TRP A 732 4.44 -6.30 10.86
CA TRP A 732 5.88 -6.16 11.07
C TRP A 732 6.12 -5.83 12.55
N MET A 733 6.71 -6.77 13.29
CA MET A 733 6.95 -6.67 14.72
C MET A 733 8.40 -6.32 15.00
N VAL A 734 8.63 -5.22 15.73
CA VAL A 734 9.96 -4.77 16.18
C VAL A 734 9.94 -4.70 17.69
N ALA A 735 10.89 -5.38 18.35
CA ALA A 735 10.96 -5.45 19.81
C ALA A 735 9.61 -5.86 20.48
N GLY A 736 8.87 -6.76 19.83
CA GLY A 736 7.57 -7.24 20.33
C GLY A 736 6.38 -6.33 20.08
N ARG A 737 6.54 -5.17 19.44
CA ARG A 737 5.45 -4.24 19.11
C ARG A 737 5.21 -4.17 17.60
N PRO A 738 3.95 -4.04 17.14
CA PRO A 738 3.66 -3.90 15.72
C PRO A 738 4.06 -2.51 15.24
N ALA A 739 5.09 -2.43 14.40
CA ALA A 739 5.55 -1.20 13.76
C ALA A 739 4.73 -0.85 12.51
N ALA A 740 4.23 -1.86 11.78
CA ALA A 740 3.35 -1.64 10.64
C ALA A 740 2.44 -2.85 10.38
N ARG A 741 1.31 -2.62 9.73
CA ARG A 741 0.29 -3.62 9.44
C ARG A 741 -0.24 -3.54 8.02
N LEU A 742 -0.76 -4.67 7.56
CA LEU A 742 -1.46 -4.85 6.29
C LEU A 742 -2.53 -5.92 6.48
N ARG A 743 -3.68 -5.75 5.81
CA ARG A 743 -4.73 -6.77 5.73
C ARG A 743 -5.03 -7.06 4.26
N LEU A 744 -5.05 -8.34 3.92
CA LEU A 744 -5.37 -8.83 2.59
C LEU A 744 -6.55 -9.81 2.68
N PRO A 745 -7.58 -9.71 1.83
CA PRO A 745 -8.60 -10.76 1.80
C PRO A 745 -7.98 -12.08 1.30
N VAL A 746 -8.53 -13.22 1.75
CA VAL A 746 -8.07 -14.57 1.36
C VAL A 746 -9.03 -15.23 0.37
N GLY A 747 -10.27 -14.76 0.30
CA GLY A 747 -11.30 -15.23 -0.63
C GLY A 747 -11.12 -14.72 -2.07
N GLY A 748 -11.39 -15.58 -3.07
CA GLY A 748 -11.57 -15.18 -4.47
C GLY A 748 -10.35 -15.28 -5.41
N ALA A 749 -10.46 -14.62 -6.58
CA ALA A 749 -9.54 -14.67 -7.73
C ALA A 749 -8.11 -14.12 -7.48
N GLN A 750 -7.76 -13.84 -6.23
CA GLN A 750 -6.41 -13.41 -5.85
C GLN A 750 -5.42 -14.56 -5.81
N ALA A 751 -5.89 -15.79 -5.58
CA ALA A 751 -5.03 -16.95 -5.47
C ALA A 751 -4.45 -17.38 -6.83
N GLY A 752 -3.13 -17.39 -6.94
CA GLY A 752 -2.40 -17.84 -8.14
C GLY A 752 -1.93 -16.74 -9.08
N ALA A 753 -2.08 -15.47 -8.73
CA ALA A 753 -1.42 -14.38 -9.45
C ALA A 753 0.09 -14.32 -9.09
N PRO A 754 0.95 -13.79 -9.99
CA PRO A 754 2.35 -13.58 -9.72
C PRO A 754 2.56 -12.60 -8.55
N SER A 755 3.79 -12.53 -8.06
CA SER A 755 4.15 -11.76 -6.88
C SER A 755 3.60 -10.34 -6.86
N ARG A 756 2.84 -10.04 -5.79
CA ARG A 756 2.23 -8.73 -5.57
C ARG A 756 2.96 -8.01 -4.46
N GLU A 757 3.09 -6.72 -4.63
CA GLU A 757 3.67 -5.83 -3.64
C GLU A 757 2.57 -5.04 -2.93
N HIS A 758 2.63 -4.96 -1.62
CA HIS A 758 1.64 -4.26 -0.79
C HIS A 758 2.34 -3.33 0.21
N PHE A 759 1.77 -2.15 0.44
CA PHE A 759 2.29 -1.24 1.46
C PHE A 759 1.95 -1.75 2.87
N LEU A 760 2.90 -1.60 3.78
CA LEU A 760 2.73 -1.77 5.22
C LEU A 760 2.60 -0.39 5.84
N VAL A 761 1.53 -0.18 6.61
CA VAL A 761 1.18 1.13 7.17
C VAL A 761 1.38 1.11 8.68
N SER A 762 2.02 2.14 9.21
CA SER A 762 2.23 2.32 10.65
C SER A 762 0.91 2.58 11.38
N PRO A 763 0.86 2.44 12.71
CA PRO A 763 -0.31 2.82 13.51
C PRO A 763 -0.75 4.28 13.29
N GLU A 764 0.17 5.17 12.92
CA GLU A 764 -0.07 6.59 12.64
C GLU A 764 -0.59 6.83 11.21
N GLY A 765 -0.71 5.80 10.39
CA GLY A 765 -1.18 5.90 9.00
C GLY A 765 -0.08 6.19 7.97
N ALA A 766 1.21 6.18 8.37
CA ALA A 766 2.31 6.42 7.45
C ALA A 766 2.76 5.10 6.78
N PRO A 767 3.00 5.07 5.45
CA PRO A 767 3.57 3.91 4.80
C PRO A 767 5.02 3.70 5.27
N LEU A 768 5.28 2.61 5.99
CA LEU A 768 6.59 2.29 6.55
C LEU A 768 7.44 1.45 5.59
N GLY A 769 6.78 0.63 4.77
CA GLY A 769 7.47 -0.29 3.88
C GLY A 769 6.55 -0.93 2.84
N ARG A 770 7.12 -1.81 2.03
CA ARG A 770 6.45 -2.60 0.99
C ARG A 770 6.85 -4.06 1.11
N ILE A 771 5.87 -4.94 1.25
CA ILE A 771 6.07 -6.39 1.29
C ILE A 771 5.71 -7.01 -0.05
N ALA A 772 6.51 -7.95 -0.52
CA ALA A 772 6.20 -8.76 -1.68
C ALA A 772 5.83 -10.20 -1.30
N LEU A 773 4.65 -10.64 -1.73
CA LEU A 773 4.14 -11.96 -1.40
C LEU A 773 3.22 -12.52 -2.50
N ASP A 774 3.02 -13.84 -2.47
CA ASP A 774 2.02 -14.49 -3.31
C ASP A 774 1.19 -15.52 -2.53
N LEU A 775 -0.12 -15.30 -2.57
CA LEU A 775 -1.17 -16.11 -1.98
C LEU A 775 -1.56 -17.24 -2.95
N GLY A 776 -1.63 -18.47 -2.45
CA GLY A 776 -2.00 -19.62 -3.28
C GLY A 776 -2.65 -20.76 -2.50
N TRP A 777 -3.47 -21.52 -3.21
CA TRP A 777 -4.06 -22.77 -2.73
C TRP A 777 -3.30 -23.95 -3.32
N ARG A 778 -2.91 -24.91 -2.47
CA ARG A 778 -2.09 -26.05 -2.90
C ARG A 778 -2.58 -27.37 -2.31
N GLY A 779 -2.93 -28.29 -3.21
CA GLY A 779 -3.18 -29.69 -2.87
C GLY A 779 -1.91 -30.44 -2.49
N ALA A 780 -2.06 -31.61 -1.87
CA ALA A 780 -0.93 -32.43 -1.43
C ALA A 780 0.08 -32.81 -2.56
N PRO A 781 -0.35 -33.18 -3.78
CA PRO A 781 0.58 -33.45 -4.89
C PRO A 781 1.40 -32.22 -5.29
N ALA A 782 0.76 -31.05 -5.42
CA ALA A 782 1.42 -29.79 -5.77
C ALA A 782 2.46 -29.40 -4.71
N ARG A 783 2.12 -29.47 -3.41
CA ARG A 783 3.08 -29.19 -2.33
C ARG A 783 4.28 -30.14 -2.34
N ARG A 784 4.07 -31.44 -2.57
CA ARG A 784 5.18 -32.41 -2.70
C ARG A 784 6.08 -32.09 -3.90
N ALA A 785 5.48 -31.69 -5.02
CA ALA A 785 6.22 -31.26 -6.19
C ALA A 785 7.02 -29.98 -5.91
N GLU A 786 6.42 -28.96 -5.30
CA GLU A 786 7.07 -27.71 -4.91
C GLU A 786 8.21 -27.97 -3.91
N ALA A 787 8.00 -28.79 -2.88
CA ALA A 787 9.04 -29.15 -1.91
C ALA A 787 10.24 -29.84 -2.58
N ARG A 788 9.98 -30.79 -3.49
CA ARG A 788 11.02 -31.44 -4.29
C ARG A 788 11.75 -30.41 -5.17
N ARG A 789 11.01 -29.59 -5.91
CA ARG A 789 11.59 -28.58 -6.80
C ARG A 789 12.41 -27.55 -6.06
N ARG A 790 11.95 -27.11 -4.89
CA ARG A 790 12.70 -26.22 -3.99
C ARG A 790 14.02 -26.86 -3.57
N ALA A 791 14.01 -28.13 -3.15
CA ALA A 791 15.24 -28.84 -2.78
C ALA A 791 16.22 -28.98 -3.94
N GLU A 792 15.72 -29.09 -5.17
CA GLU A 792 16.56 -29.15 -6.36
C GLU A 792 16.89 -27.77 -6.97
N TRP A 793 16.36 -26.67 -6.45
CA TRP A 793 16.62 -25.32 -6.96
C TRP A 793 17.99 -24.82 -6.51
N THR A 794 19.00 -25.16 -7.30
CA THR A 794 20.41 -24.81 -7.01
C THR A 794 20.80 -23.44 -7.59
N PRO A 795 21.92 -22.85 -7.15
CA PRO A 795 22.48 -21.66 -7.78
C PRO A 795 22.70 -21.81 -9.30
N ALA A 796 23.04 -23.02 -9.77
CA ALA A 796 23.22 -23.31 -11.19
C ALA A 796 21.90 -23.22 -11.97
N ARG A 797 20.79 -23.75 -11.43
CA ARG A 797 19.47 -23.62 -12.05
C ARG A 797 18.96 -22.19 -12.07
N ALA A 798 19.14 -21.46 -10.96
CA ALA A 798 18.81 -20.04 -10.92
C ALA A 798 19.63 -19.22 -11.95
N ARG A 799 20.91 -19.56 -12.16
CA ARG A 799 21.73 -18.95 -13.22
C ARG A 799 21.23 -19.28 -14.63
N ALA A 800 20.85 -20.53 -14.88
CA ALA A 800 20.25 -20.93 -16.16
C ALA A 800 18.92 -20.22 -16.42
N ALA A 801 18.08 -20.09 -15.39
CA ALA A 801 16.84 -19.32 -15.44
C ALA A 801 17.12 -17.85 -15.77
N ALA A 802 18.14 -17.23 -15.17
CA ALA A 802 18.51 -15.85 -15.41
C ALA A 802 18.89 -15.59 -16.88
N LEU A 803 19.72 -16.45 -17.47
CA LEU A 803 20.11 -16.36 -18.88
C LEU A 803 18.91 -16.54 -19.81
N ALA A 804 18.12 -17.59 -19.58
CA ALA A 804 16.96 -17.89 -20.42
C ALA A 804 15.90 -16.79 -20.34
N LEU A 805 15.70 -16.19 -19.16
CA LEU A 805 14.82 -15.04 -18.96
C LEU A 805 15.31 -13.83 -19.75
N GLY A 806 16.60 -13.51 -19.65
CA GLY A 806 17.18 -12.39 -20.37
C GLY A 806 17.10 -12.60 -21.89
N ASP A 807 17.43 -13.79 -22.39
CA ASP A 807 17.31 -14.13 -23.80
C ASP A 807 15.87 -14.01 -24.32
N ALA A 808 14.88 -14.46 -23.54
CA ALA A 808 13.47 -14.35 -23.92
C ALA A 808 13.04 -12.88 -24.00
N LEU A 809 13.35 -12.09 -22.97
CA LEU A 809 13.03 -10.65 -22.95
C LEU A 809 13.72 -9.88 -24.07
N GLY A 810 15.01 -10.15 -24.30
CA GLY A 810 15.80 -9.52 -25.35
C GLY A 810 15.27 -9.81 -26.75
N ARG A 811 14.82 -11.04 -27.01
CA ARG A 811 14.18 -11.40 -28.29
C ARG A 811 12.82 -10.73 -28.47
N SER A 812 11.98 -10.72 -27.44
CA SER A 812 10.69 -10.02 -27.50
C SER A 812 10.88 -8.51 -27.73
N LEU A 813 11.89 -7.89 -27.13
CA LEU A 813 12.25 -6.51 -27.41
C LEU A 813 12.72 -6.30 -28.86
N ALA A 814 13.57 -7.19 -29.37
CA ALA A 814 14.08 -7.11 -30.72
C ALA A 814 12.96 -7.24 -31.77
N GLU A 815 12.01 -8.15 -31.54
CA GLU A 815 10.82 -8.33 -32.37
C GLU A 815 9.93 -7.07 -32.36
N ALA A 816 9.62 -6.54 -31.17
CA ALA A 816 8.80 -5.33 -31.03
C ALA A 816 9.47 -4.09 -31.67
N ALA A 817 10.79 -3.97 -31.57
CA ALA A 817 11.55 -2.94 -32.26
C ALA A 817 11.47 -3.10 -33.79
N GLY A 818 11.59 -4.33 -34.29
CA GLY A 818 11.44 -4.65 -35.71
C GLY A 818 10.05 -4.33 -36.28
N GLU A 819 8.99 -4.62 -35.52
CA GLU A 819 7.62 -4.23 -35.88
C GLU A 819 7.46 -2.71 -35.99
N THR A 820 8.08 -1.96 -35.09
CA THR A 820 8.07 -0.48 -35.11
C THR A 820 8.68 0.04 -36.42
N ARG A 821 9.76 -0.57 -36.89
CA ARG A 821 10.37 -0.26 -38.19
C ARG A 821 9.49 -0.64 -39.37
N ALA A 822 8.85 -1.82 -39.32
CA ALA A 822 7.96 -2.28 -40.38
C ALA A 822 6.76 -1.34 -40.58
N ARG A 823 6.20 -0.81 -39.49
CA ARG A 823 5.11 0.19 -39.53
C ARG A 823 5.58 1.55 -40.07
N GLY A 824 6.87 1.88 -39.93
CA GLY A 824 7.47 3.13 -40.43
C GLY A 824 8.02 3.09 -41.85
N ARG A 825 7.96 1.95 -42.56
CA ARG A 825 8.30 1.90 -43.99
C ARG A 825 7.05 2.19 -44.82
N PRO A 826 7.10 3.11 -45.80
CA PRO A 826 6.05 3.16 -46.81
C PRO A 826 5.96 1.79 -47.50
N PRO A 827 4.75 1.34 -47.93
CA PRO A 827 4.63 0.14 -48.74
C PRO A 827 5.59 0.26 -49.94
N ALA A 828 6.29 -0.82 -50.26
CA ALA A 828 7.11 -0.85 -51.47
C ALA A 828 6.19 -0.49 -52.65
N ASP A 829 6.54 0.58 -53.37
CA ASP A 829 5.84 0.99 -54.58
C ASP A 829 5.76 -0.23 -55.51
N PRO A 830 4.56 -0.63 -55.98
CA PRO A 830 4.38 -1.85 -56.77
C PRO A 830 5.12 -1.84 -58.10
#